data_AF-A0A9E3I889-F1
#
_entry.id   AF-A0A9E3I889-F1
#
_cell.length_a   1.000
_cell.length_b   1.000
_cell.length_c   1.000
_cell.angle_alpha   90.00
_cell.angle_beta   90.00
_cell.angle_gamma   90.00
#
_symmetry.space_group_name_H-M   'P 1'
#
loop_
_entity.id
_entity.type
_entity.pdbx_description
1 polymer ?
#
loop_
_entity_poly.entity_id
_entity_poly.type
_entity_poly.pdbx_seq_one_letter_code
_entity_poly.pdbx_strand_id
1 'polypeptide(L)'
;MEYEGQLLKRTARNNVPYVHKRDPKRRWLVLLLGITIALCFSPPIYSEQLKRDGRLLYWGNKPIQLVGYSYYGLLGDRSFKPEVFLEILAAHNINFTRFFLILPWPVEPGPNILPFAKTDGKYDLTRFNDEFFVRLRSLVKKAENLGIICQVCLFDRCGLSTGDRLAWPNNPYNAACNVNGILQGQGRAYPPFCHTNGLIAEINAAYIKKVVQTIGDCNNVIYDIINEPYPQLGPLPKWHAWVARELRKNLSGRSGSKLISAGESRSYQDSEIDLFGMHSASDDRRVAAAIRQSKDLNKPIILSDDGDARCMFNPAVTQSSAKRALELGQHFEHLEFTIALQREREKRPASYYYQLPGLCQLNLRNLSRLSKPLILRPYVSSASVRKTSAGGVFSVKIENAEKIQRVVGEQSSDGGRTWSQLPVEIYGDTVKSKAFAVCNEARMLVRLACIDKQSRRWPGPIYICPSGRWSVHLGDEVIENGIFRVRPNVPDGVVQPAKLGGKACYQVALEKRGKYAYFRLEDSFLREQIPGPVTIVVEYFDETTDSQLILEYDGSPSPYTAATPVSLEGSGTWKSTSFTIRNARFQGRQNDGAYFRFSLKNPKAAMALRSVSLYYSAKGPPPQIKFEAPRSVKRFDPAEFVVRIKRPLFKNPFTDVELTGEFVPAGGTTIRVEGFADSQDGSIYRLRFCPKLAGVTYAYSLRLHGSGIDRRFTGKLLCEPSDRSGPVIVDPQHPRHFIHAGSRKPFYHLGYTAYHLLDTSNNDAQVDATIDYCVRMRFNKIRFLLTGYPRDNDKRPVTDTPYVPPKGNPWNVPNYGSRPQQVNPLPVWVGGPHHYDFTRFNVAYWRRIDRAVRRMRDHGIVATCIFTIEKQNLPKEYGPLTDAEYRLYRYAVARLAAFDNVWWDLGNEYQDYRDEKWPDIMGPFVRKIDPYDRLTSVHDQQKFLFSESKWADFIIVQQAGDEQSVHDWALKYQTVPKPYINEEYGYEENRDKPGHRQNSGWVRRSHWSIAMAAGYATYGDWSNGVSHFYMGEPGRGQAAKQLRHLRTFFESLPFNELTPHDELITRGFCLADPPEYYVFYLPRGGKTEIDLVSIGNNKLSARWFDPRTGEYRTGPDVQKGKTIVTAPPGGDWVLHIRTEHQD
;
A
#
# COMPACT_ATOMS: atom_id res chain seq x y z
N MET A 1 10.05 -6.29 78.62
CA MET A 1 8.72 -6.77 79.03
C MET A 1 8.30 -7.78 77.98
N GLU A 2 8.64 -9.05 78.19
CA GLU A 2 7.71 -10.11 78.70
C GLU A 2 6.86 -10.60 77.52
N TYR A 3 6.96 -11.81 76.95
CA TYR A 3 6.99 -13.20 77.46
C TYR A 3 7.52 -14.10 76.29
N GLU A 4 8.55 -14.94 76.44
CA GLU A 4 8.50 -16.41 76.71
C GLU A 4 7.40 -17.21 75.99
N GLY A 5 7.58 -18.42 75.44
CA GLY A 5 8.65 -19.44 75.47
C GLY A 5 8.21 -20.61 74.56
N GLN A 6 9.11 -21.26 73.80
CA GLN A 6 9.97 -22.41 74.16
C GLN A 6 9.49 -23.75 73.56
N LEU A 7 10.34 -24.36 72.73
CA LEU A 7 10.72 -25.79 72.74
C LEU A 7 11.89 -25.95 71.74
N LEU A 8 13.17 -25.89 72.17
CA LEU A 8 14.00 -26.97 72.76
C LEU A 8 14.08 -28.21 71.83
N LYS A 9 15.22 -28.84 71.52
CA LYS A 9 16.64 -28.74 71.93
C LYS A 9 17.40 -29.80 71.10
N ARG A 10 18.63 -29.51 70.64
CA ARG A 10 19.86 -30.29 70.99
C ARG A 10 21.13 -29.76 70.30
N THR A 11 21.97 -29.15 71.15
CA THR A 11 23.45 -29.34 71.32
C THR A 11 24.42 -28.83 70.23
N ALA A 12 25.59 -28.25 70.52
CA ALA A 12 26.25 -27.79 71.75
C ALA A 12 27.53 -26.95 71.40
N ARG A 13 27.81 -25.95 72.26
CA ARG A 13 29.11 -25.44 72.81
C ARG A 13 30.38 -25.20 71.94
N ASN A 14 30.79 -23.92 71.97
CA ASN A 14 32.10 -23.34 72.35
C ASN A 14 33.43 -23.89 71.81
N ASN A 15 34.20 -23.06 71.09
CA ASN A 15 35.43 -22.40 71.57
C ASN A 15 36.16 -21.63 70.45
N VAL A 16 36.67 -20.45 70.79
CA VAL A 16 37.60 -19.61 69.98
C VAL A 16 39.03 -19.85 70.48
N PRO A 17 40.06 -19.82 69.62
CA PRO A 17 41.14 -18.85 69.87
C PRO A 17 41.74 -18.19 68.62
N TYR A 18 42.28 -16.99 68.85
CA TYR A 18 43.12 -16.16 67.97
C TYR A 18 44.44 -16.84 67.55
N VAL A 19 44.96 -16.56 66.34
CA VAL A 19 46.27 -15.93 66.04
C VAL A 19 46.55 -15.93 64.50
N HIS A 20 47.15 -14.81 64.06
CA HIS A 20 47.64 -14.45 62.74
C HIS A 20 48.39 -15.52 61.92
N LYS A 21 48.07 -15.60 60.62
CA LYS A 21 49.04 -15.52 59.49
C LYS A 21 48.31 -15.23 58.18
N ARG A 22 48.94 -14.43 57.31
CA ARG A 22 48.43 -13.92 56.03
C ARG A 22 48.06 -15.07 55.09
N ASP A 23 46.79 -15.18 54.70
CA ASP A 23 46.33 -16.02 53.58
C ASP A 23 45.46 -15.19 52.62
N PRO A 24 45.86 -15.00 51.35
CA PRO A 24 45.11 -14.24 50.35
C PRO A 24 43.72 -14.82 50.04
N LYS A 25 43.41 -16.05 50.45
CA LYS A 25 42.12 -16.71 50.15
C LYS A 25 40.98 -16.32 51.10
N ARG A 26 41.26 -15.72 52.27
CA ARG A 26 40.21 -15.26 53.21
C ARG A 26 39.64 -13.87 52.92
N ARG A 27 40.29 -13.05 52.08
CA ARG A 27 39.70 -11.77 51.61
C ARG A 27 38.47 -12.00 50.73
N TRP A 28 38.44 -13.09 49.96
CA TRP A 28 37.26 -13.46 49.18
C TRP A 28 36.11 -13.95 50.05
N LEU A 29 36.38 -14.69 51.13
CA LEU A 29 35.32 -15.20 52.00
C LEU A 29 34.70 -14.13 52.91
N VAL A 30 35.46 -13.15 53.39
CA VAL A 30 34.91 -12.03 54.19
C VAL A 30 34.22 -10.98 53.30
N LEU A 31 34.69 -10.78 52.05
CA LEU A 31 33.89 -10.04 51.06
C LEU A 31 32.60 -10.80 50.73
N LEU A 32 32.65 -12.13 50.55
CA LEU A 32 31.44 -12.92 50.28
C LEU A 32 30.48 -12.94 51.46
N LEU A 33 30.93 -13.08 52.70
CA LEU A 33 30.04 -13.06 53.88
C LEU A 33 29.52 -11.65 54.19
N GLY A 34 30.34 -10.61 53.99
CA GLY A 34 29.91 -9.21 54.09
C GLY A 34 28.92 -8.81 53.00
N ILE A 35 29.10 -9.34 51.77
CA ILE A 35 28.14 -9.22 50.67
C ILE A 35 26.88 -10.04 50.97
N THR A 36 26.98 -11.21 51.62
CA THR A 36 25.80 -12.03 51.93
C THR A 36 24.95 -11.40 53.05
N ILE A 37 25.57 -10.79 54.07
CA ILE A 37 24.83 -10.11 55.16
C ILE A 37 24.32 -8.73 54.71
N ALA A 38 25.04 -8.00 53.83
CA ALA A 38 24.53 -6.79 53.19
C ALA A 38 23.43 -7.07 52.14
N LEU A 39 23.41 -8.27 51.54
CA LEU A 39 22.33 -8.73 50.66
C LEU A 39 21.10 -9.29 51.42
N CYS A 40 21.23 -9.59 52.71
CA CYS A 40 20.10 -10.05 53.54
C CYS A 40 19.41 -8.93 54.34
N PHE A 41 19.94 -7.70 54.35
CA PHE A 41 19.29 -6.51 54.92
C PHE A 41 19.35 -5.25 54.05
N SER A 42 19.51 -5.41 52.73
CA SER A 42 19.11 -4.36 51.79
C SER A 42 17.62 -4.55 51.51
N PRO A 43 16.72 -3.59 51.80
CA PRO A 43 15.35 -3.75 51.38
C PRO A 43 15.37 -3.73 49.85
N PRO A 44 14.80 -4.71 49.12
CA PRO A 44 14.64 -4.57 47.70
C PRO A 44 13.43 -3.65 47.50
N ILE A 45 13.56 -2.37 47.81
CA ILE A 45 12.63 -1.38 47.27
C ILE A 45 13.08 -1.18 45.83
N TYR A 46 12.68 -2.10 44.96
CA TYR A 46 12.50 -1.80 43.55
C TYR A 46 11.65 -0.52 43.49
N SER A 47 12.26 0.64 43.25
CA SER A 47 11.45 1.82 42.96
C SER A 47 10.84 1.60 41.57
N GLU A 48 9.52 1.45 41.50
CA GLU A 48 8.78 1.37 40.24
C GLU A 48 8.66 2.75 39.56
N GLN A 49 9.59 3.68 39.86
CA GLN A 49 9.51 5.08 39.47
C GLN A 49 9.79 5.26 37.96
N LEU A 50 8.95 6.05 37.29
CA LEU A 50 9.25 6.56 35.95
C LEU A 50 10.37 7.59 36.04
N LYS A 51 11.47 7.34 35.32
CA LYS A 51 12.67 8.17 35.26
C LYS A 51 13.22 8.24 33.83
N ARG A 52 14.18 9.14 33.60
CA ARG A 52 14.93 9.21 32.34
C ARG A 52 16.41 8.95 32.58
N ASP A 53 17.07 8.46 31.55
CA ASP A 53 18.53 8.45 31.43
C ASP A 53 18.90 8.81 29.98
N GLY A 54 19.52 9.98 29.83
CA GLY A 54 19.68 10.66 28.54
C GLY A 54 18.36 10.77 27.77
N ARG A 55 18.35 10.21 26.55
CA ARG A 55 17.21 10.16 25.63
C ARG A 55 16.24 9.01 25.85
N LEU A 56 16.47 8.16 26.85
CA LEU A 56 15.64 6.98 27.11
C LEU A 56 14.79 7.18 28.36
N LEU A 57 13.56 6.70 28.30
CA LEU A 57 12.68 6.60 29.47
C LEU A 57 12.78 5.20 30.07
N TYR A 58 12.74 5.15 31.39
CA TYR A 58 12.75 3.92 32.17
C TYR A 58 11.59 3.91 33.14
N TRP A 59 10.93 2.77 33.24
CA TRP A 59 10.02 2.47 34.33
C TRP A 59 10.71 1.48 35.27
N GLY A 60 11.07 1.93 36.48
CA GLY A 60 12.00 1.19 37.34
C GLY A 60 13.35 1.02 36.63
N ASN A 61 13.74 -0.22 36.33
CA ASN A 61 15.02 -0.52 35.65
C ASN A 61 14.84 -0.99 34.20
N LYS A 62 13.65 -0.81 33.60
CA LYS A 62 13.37 -1.27 32.23
C LYS A 62 13.16 -0.09 31.28
N PRO A 63 13.81 -0.07 30.10
CA PRO A 63 13.57 0.95 29.09
C PRO A 63 12.15 0.81 28.52
N ILE A 64 11.51 1.93 28.23
CA ILE A 64 10.14 1.98 27.72
C ILE A 64 10.03 2.96 26.53
N GLN A 65 9.11 2.66 25.62
CA GLN A 65 8.60 3.61 24.63
C GLN A 65 7.12 3.86 24.90
N LEU A 66 6.72 5.13 24.93
CA LEU A 66 5.34 5.54 25.13
C LEU A 66 4.57 5.47 23.80
N VAL A 67 3.43 4.81 23.83
CA VAL A 67 2.42 4.78 22.76
C VAL A 67 1.12 5.26 23.36
N GLY A 68 0.72 6.46 22.96
CA GLY A 68 -0.33 7.25 23.58
C GLY A 68 -1.68 7.19 22.89
N TYR A 69 -2.73 7.29 23.69
CA TYR A 69 -4.09 7.54 23.25
C TYR A 69 -4.78 8.47 24.25
N SER A 70 -5.04 9.70 23.86
CA SER A 70 -5.37 10.78 24.79
C SER A 70 -6.78 11.34 24.59
N TYR A 71 -7.42 11.70 25.69
CA TYR A 71 -8.65 12.50 25.72
C TYR A 71 -8.48 13.64 26.73
N TYR A 72 -8.46 14.89 26.27
CA TYR A 72 -8.14 16.04 27.12
C TYR A 72 -9.11 16.24 28.29
N GLY A 73 -10.39 15.90 28.09
CA GLY A 73 -11.45 16.00 29.10
C GLY A 73 -11.47 14.87 30.13
N LEU A 74 -10.51 13.93 30.13
CA LEU A 74 -10.56 12.71 30.93
C LEU A 74 -10.85 12.95 32.42
N LEU A 75 -10.32 14.04 32.98
CA LEU A 75 -10.57 14.45 34.36
C LEU A 75 -11.76 15.42 34.49
N GLY A 76 -11.74 16.50 33.71
CA GLY A 76 -12.62 17.66 33.85
C GLY A 76 -14.06 17.46 33.39
N ASP A 77 -14.33 16.46 32.55
CA ASP A 77 -15.68 16.10 32.13
C ASP A 77 -16.33 15.19 33.18
N ARG A 78 -17.27 15.75 33.97
CA ARG A 78 -18.03 15.02 34.99
C ARG A 78 -18.86 13.86 34.43
N SER A 79 -19.30 13.97 33.17
CA SER A 79 -20.12 12.94 32.54
C SER A 79 -19.28 11.77 32.02
N PHE A 80 -17.96 11.94 31.91
CA PHE A 80 -17.03 10.93 31.44
C PHE A 80 -16.68 9.94 32.55
N LYS A 81 -16.55 8.66 32.17
CA LYS A 81 -16.14 7.55 33.04
C LYS A 81 -14.68 7.19 32.76
N PRO A 82 -13.71 7.88 33.39
CA PRO A 82 -12.31 7.69 33.06
C PRO A 82 -11.77 6.29 33.41
N GLU A 83 -12.35 5.63 34.41
CA GLU A 83 -11.94 4.28 34.82
C GLU A 83 -12.16 3.27 33.69
N VAL A 84 -13.28 3.41 32.96
CA VAL A 84 -13.60 2.57 31.80
C VAL A 84 -12.63 2.85 30.65
N PHE A 85 -12.32 4.12 30.41
CA PHE A 85 -11.38 4.51 29.36
C PHE A 85 -9.97 3.94 29.63
N LEU A 86 -9.47 4.04 30.86
CA LEU A 86 -8.17 3.47 31.22
C LEU A 86 -8.15 1.94 31.08
N GLU A 87 -9.24 1.25 31.43
CA GLU A 87 -9.34 -0.20 31.22
C GLU A 87 -9.31 -0.58 29.73
N ILE A 88 -9.92 0.23 28.86
CA ILE A 88 -9.86 0.06 27.40
C ILE A 88 -8.44 0.26 26.89
N LEU A 89 -7.72 1.29 27.35
CA LEU A 89 -6.34 1.55 26.97
C LEU A 89 -5.43 0.38 27.38
N ALA A 90 -5.53 -0.06 28.63
CA ALA A 90 -4.78 -1.21 29.16
C ALA A 90 -5.04 -2.48 28.35
N ALA A 91 -6.31 -2.75 28.05
CA ALA A 91 -6.74 -3.84 27.19
C ALA A 91 -6.05 -3.82 25.81
N HIS A 92 -5.87 -2.64 25.22
CA HIS A 92 -5.25 -2.48 23.90
C HIS A 92 -3.73 -2.30 23.96
N ASN A 93 -3.11 -2.66 25.08
CA ASN A 93 -1.68 -2.47 25.30
C ASN A 93 -1.19 -1.01 25.19
N ILE A 94 -2.08 -0.03 25.22
CA ILE A 94 -1.70 1.39 25.28
C ILE A 94 -1.13 1.68 26.67
N ASN A 95 -0.02 2.40 26.73
CA ASN A 95 0.72 2.63 27.98
C ASN A 95 0.89 4.12 28.33
N PHE A 96 0.26 5.01 27.57
CA PHE A 96 0.38 6.44 27.75
C PHE A 96 -0.94 7.17 27.44
N THR A 97 -1.27 8.20 28.23
CA THR A 97 -2.39 9.11 27.97
C THR A 97 -2.07 10.50 28.50
N ARG A 98 -2.53 11.52 27.79
CA ARG A 98 -2.47 12.93 28.18
C ARG A 98 -3.87 13.46 28.51
N PHE A 99 -3.97 14.32 29.52
CA PHE A 99 -5.21 15.03 29.84
C PHE A 99 -4.94 16.38 30.52
N PHE A 100 -5.95 17.27 30.50
CA PHE A 100 -5.81 18.64 30.99
C PHE A 100 -6.44 18.78 32.38
N LEU A 101 -5.75 19.51 33.28
CA LEU A 101 -6.30 19.82 34.60
C LEU A 101 -7.28 21.00 34.56
N ILE A 102 -7.05 21.95 33.66
CA ILE A 102 -7.99 23.05 33.38
C ILE A 102 -8.52 22.81 31.97
N LEU A 103 -9.72 22.26 31.87
CA LEU A 103 -10.34 21.98 30.58
C LEU A 103 -10.91 23.28 29.99
N PRO A 104 -10.47 23.72 28.79
CA PRO A 104 -10.78 25.05 28.29
C PRO A 104 -12.21 25.21 27.77
N TRP A 105 -12.85 24.14 27.28
CA TRP A 105 -14.20 24.23 26.70
C TRP A 105 -15.28 23.68 27.63
N PRO A 106 -16.46 24.32 27.72
CA PRO A 106 -17.60 23.78 28.45
C PRO A 106 -18.10 22.50 27.79
N VAL A 107 -18.42 21.51 28.60
CA VAL A 107 -18.91 20.21 28.15
C VAL A 107 -20.40 20.11 28.47
N GLU A 108 -21.25 19.69 27.52
CA GLU A 108 -22.68 19.42 27.79
C GLU A 108 -23.04 17.93 27.60
N PRO A 109 -24.02 17.38 28.37
CA PRO A 109 -24.72 18.01 29.49
C PRO A 109 -23.93 17.90 30.81
N GLY A 110 -23.68 19.02 31.49
CA GLY A 110 -23.17 19.10 32.88
C GLY A 110 -21.86 19.89 33.04
N PRO A 111 -21.70 20.72 34.09
CA PRO A 111 -20.55 21.63 34.21
C PRO A 111 -19.22 20.87 34.39
N ASN A 112 -18.15 21.41 33.78
CA ASN A 112 -16.77 20.94 34.01
C ASN A 112 -16.45 20.95 35.50
N ILE A 113 -15.69 19.95 35.96
CA ILE A 113 -15.01 20.02 37.26
C ILE A 113 -13.63 20.65 37.08
N LEU A 114 -13.40 21.75 37.77
CA LEU A 114 -12.16 22.54 37.72
C LEU A 114 -11.50 22.59 39.11
N PRO A 115 -10.19 22.89 39.19
CA PRO A 115 -9.42 22.80 40.43
C PRO A 115 -9.79 23.83 41.52
N PHE A 116 -10.55 24.87 41.20
CA PHE A 116 -10.91 25.94 42.14
C PHE A 116 -12.38 25.83 42.57
N ALA A 117 -12.64 26.10 43.85
CA ALA A 117 -13.99 26.14 44.39
C ALA A 117 -14.72 27.41 43.91
N LYS A 118 -16.06 27.41 43.99
CA LYS A 118 -16.87 28.59 43.67
C LYS A 118 -17.40 29.26 44.94
N THR A 119 -17.42 30.58 44.93
CA THR A 119 -18.08 31.47 45.89
C THR A 119 -18.98 32.41 45.08
N ASP A 120 -20.28 32.45 45.40
CA ASP A 120 -21.29 33.29 44.70
C ASP A 120 -21.28 33.14 43.16
N GLY A 121 -21.14 31.90 42.69
CA GLY A 121 -21.18 31.56 41.27
C GLY A 121 -19.87 31.80 40.49
N LYS A 122 -18.89 32.49 41.08
CA LYS A 122 -17.54 32.72 40.53
C LYS A 122 -16.49 31.84 41.23
N TYR A 123 -15.36 31.59 40.58
CA TYR A 123 -14.24 30.84 41.16
C TYR A 123 -13.48 31.68 42.20
N ASP A 124 -13.09 31.05 43.30
CA ASP A 124 -12.11 31.58 44.23
C ASP A 124 -10.79 30.84 44.02
N LEU A 125 -9.85 31.50 43.35
CA LEU A 125 -8.56 30.96 42.96
C LEU A 125 -7.63 30.68 44.16
N THR A 126 -8.01 31.13 45.36
CA THR A 126 -7.29 30.82 46.62
C THR A 126 -7.85 29.60 47.33
N ARG A 127 -9.00 29.06 46.88
CA ARG A 127 -9.67 27.89 47.47
C ARG A 127 -9.78 26.75 46.46
N PHE A 128 -9.24 25.59 46.84
CA PHE A 128 -9.26 24.41 45.98
C PHE A 128 -10.57 23.64 46.08
N ASN A 129 -10.95 23.00 44.98
CA ASN A 129 -12.08 22.09 44.90
C ASN A 129 -11.65 20.67 45.29
N ASP A 130 -12.01 20.21 46.48
CA ASP A 130 -11.57 18.89 46.97
C ASP A 130 -12.06 17.72 46.11
N GLU A 131 -13.26 17.81 45.53
CA GLU A 131 -13.80 16.80 44.62
C GLU A 131 -12.86 16.60 43.41
N PHE A 132 -12.32 17.69 42.87
CA PHE A 132 -11.38 17.66 41.75
C PHE A 132 -10.10 16.89 42.09
N PHE A 133 -9.49 17.21 43.25
CA PHE A 133 -8.23 16.60 43.64
C PHE A 133 -8.37 15.13 44.10
N VAL A 134 -9.50 14.77 44.71
CA VAL A 134 -9.84 13.35 44.97
C VAL A 134 -9.95 12.58 43.66
N ARG A 135 -10.66 13.14 42.67
CA ARG A 135 -10.80 12.53 41.33
C ARG A 135 -9.45 12.41 40.62
N LEU A 136 -8.60 13.45 40.69
CA LEU A 136 -7.24 13.43 40.13
C LEU A 136 -6.40 12.29 40.73
N ARG A 137 -6.36 12.15 42.06
CA ARG A 137 -5.58 11.09 42.73
C ARG A 137 -6.12 9.70 42.35
N SER A 138 -7.44 9.52 42.36
CA SER A 138 -8.09 8.27 41.97
C SER A 138 -7.73 7.86 40.53
N LEU A 139 -7.82 8.82 39.60
CA LEU A 139 -7.50 8.62 38.19
C LEU A 139 -6.04 8.18 37.99
N VAL A 140 -5.10 8.93 38.56
CA VAL A 140 -3.66 8.66 38.40
C VAL A 140 -3.28 7.34 39.04
N LYS A 141 -3.80 7.01 40.23
CA LYS A 141 -3.56 5.71 40.87
C LYS A 141 -4.17 4.53 40.10
N LYS A 142 -5.35 4.70 39.51
CA LYS A 142 -5.94 3.68 38.63
C LYS A 142 -5.08 3.46 37.39
N ALA A 143 -4.57 4.52 36.77
CA ALA A 143 -3.66 4.42 35.63
C ALA A 143 -2.33 3.74 36.02
N GLU A 144 -1.77 4.07 37.19
CA GLU A 144 -0.55 3.43 37.72
C GLU A 144 -0.76 1.92 37.86
N ASN A 145 -1.88 1.52 38.48
CA ASN A 145 -2.26 0.10 38.64
C ASN A 145 -2.48 -0.63 37.31
N LEU A 146 -2.78 0.08 36.23
CA LEU A 146 -2.97 -0.47 34.89
C LEU A 146 -1.70 -0.39 34.01
N GLY A 147 -0.60 0.15 34.55
CA GLY A 147 0.64 0.35 33.79
C GLY A 147 0.47 1.41 32.69
N ILE A 148 -0.24 2.49 32.99
CA ILE A 148 -0.45 3.61 32.08
C ILE A 148 0.22 4.86 32.68
N ILE A 149 1.10 5.47 31.89
CA ILE A 149 1.74 6.75 32.21
C ILE A 149 0.78 7.89 31.87
N CYS A 150 0.62 8.80 32.81
CA CYS A 150 -0.20 10.00 32.67
C CYS A 150 0.69 11.21 32.43
N GLN A 151 0.52 11.86 31.29
CA GLN A 151 0.99 13.23 31.09
C GLN A 151 -0.09 14.20 31.56
N VAL A 152 0.20 14.91 32.65
CA VAL A 152 -0.73 15.81 33.33
C VAL A 152 -0.43 17.23 32.90
N CYS A 153 -1.28 17.80 32.03
CA CYS A 153 -1.12 19.15 31.54
C CYS A 153 -1.67 20.17 32.55
N LEU A 154 -0.77 20.95 33.15
CA LEU A 154 -1.09 21.88 34.23
C LEU A 154 -1.88 23.08 33.73
N PHE A 155 -1.48 23.62 32.57
CA PHE A 155 -2.03 24.79 31.93
C PHE A 155 -2.21 24.55 30.43
N ASP A 156 -3.05 25.34 29.76
CA ASP A 156 -3.26 25.22 28.31
C ASP A 156 -3.40 26.60 27.66
N ARG A 157 -2.86 26.76 26.45
CA ARG A 157 -3.01 28.03 25.71
C ARG A 157 -4.44 28.27 25.24
N CYS A 158 -5.17 27.24 24.81
CA CYS A 158 -6.50 27.41 24.22
C CYS A 158 -7.47 28.04 25.21
N GLY A 159 -7.43 27.64 26.48
CA GLY A 159 -8.23 28.22 27.57
C GLY A 159 -7.85 29.64 27.93
N LEU A 160 -6.63 30.06 27.61
CA LEU A 160 -6.07 31.37 27.91
C LEU A 160 -6.03 32.28 26.66
N SER A 161 -6.57 31.84 25.51
CA SER A 161 -6.61 32.64 24.28
C SER A 161 -7.86 33.49 24.22
N THR A 162 -7.71 34.80 23.97
CA THR A 162 -8.86 35.73 23.81
C THR A 162 -9.66 35.53 22.53
N GLY A 163 -9.17 34.71 21.58
CA GLY A 163 -9.80 34.51 20.28
C GLY A 163 -10.91 33.44 20.26
N ASP A 164 -10.99 32.58 21.29
CA ASP A 164 -12.00 31.53 21.38
C ASP A 164 -13.21 32.04 22.18
N ARG A 165 -14.37 32.14 21.49
CA ARG A 165 -15.62 32.68 22.04
C ARG A 165 -16.22 31.83 23.16
N LEU A 166 -15.77 30.59 23.35
CA LEU A 166 -16.29 29.67 24.36
C LEU A 166 -15.29 29.40 25.50
N ALA A 167 -13.99 29.49 25.24
CA ALA A 167 -12.98 29.08 26.21
C ALA A 167 -12.63 30.16 27.25
N TRP A 168 -12.08 31.30 26.80
CA TRP A 168 -11.65 32.37 27.71
C TRP A 168 -12.79 32.97 28.57
N PRO A 169 -14.01 33.20 28.05
CA PRO A 169 -15.12 33.72 28.86
C PRO A 169 -15.55 32.83 30.03
N ASN A 170 -15.14 31.57 30.05
CA ASN A 170 -15.51 30.60 31.08
C ASN A 170 -14.30 30.14 31.92
N ASN A 171 -13.10 30.66 31.63
CA ASN A 171 -11.86 30.27 32.30
C ASN A 171 -11.80 30.83 33.74
N PRO A 172 -11.35 30.05 34.75
CA PRO A 172 -11.19 30.55 36.12
C PRO A 172 -10.31 31.81 36.25
N TYR A 173 -9.33 31.99 35.36
CA TYR A 173 -8.44 33.16 35.37
C TYR A 173 -9.03 34.40 34.69
N ASN A 174 -10.20 34.29 34.05
CA ASN A 174 -10.91 35.45 33.53
C ASN A 174 -11.50 36.25 34.69
N ALA A 175 -11.26 37.57 34.72
CA ALA A 175 -11.75 38.47 35.77
C ALA A 175 -13.28 38.44 35.96
N ALA A 176 -14.04 38.12 34.91
CA ALA A 176 -15.49 37.95 35.01
C ALA A 176 -15.89 36.69 35.80
N CYS A 177 -15.01 35.69 35.83
CA CYS A 177 -15.26 34.37 36.39
C CYS A 177 -14.63 34.15 37.77
N ASN A 178 -13.83 35.07 38.31
CA ASN A 178 -13.24 34.93 39.65
C ASN A 178 -13.56 36.08 40.60
N VAL A 179 -13.51 35.80 41.91
CA VAL A 179 -13.72 36.79 42.98
C VAL A 179 -12.44 37.53 43.37
N ASN A 180 -11.27 37.04 42.93
CA ASN A 180 -9.96 37.53 43.35
C ASN A 180 -9.47 38.75 42.55
N GLY A 181 -10.24 39.22 41.55
CA GLY A 181 -9.87 40.35 40.69
C GLY A 181 -8.68 40.06 39.76
N ILE A 182 -8.32 38.78 39.59
CA ILE A 182 -7.17 38.39 38.79
C ILE A 182 -7.41 38.74 37.32
N LEU A 183 -6.42 39.39 36.72
CA LEU A 183 -6.43 39.90 35.34
C LEU A 183 -7.54 40.92 35.05
N GLN A 184 -8.10 41.58 36.08
CA GLN A 184 -9.05 42.67 35.90
C GLN A 184 -8.42 43.85 35.14
N GLY A 185 -9.14 44.38 34.15
CA GLY A 185 -8.67 45.46 33.28
C GLY A 185 -7.60 45.05 32.24
N GLN A 186 -7.08 43.83 32.32
CA GLN A 186 -6.18 43.27 31.31
C GLN A 186 -7.06 42.72 30.18
N GLY A 187 -7.24 43.46 29.07
CA GLY A 187 -8.06 43.05 27.92
C GLY A 187 -7.61 41.77 27.19
N ARG A 188 -6.69 41.00 27.79
CA ARG A 188 -6.10 39.74 27.32
C ARG A 188 -5.51 38.93 28.47
N ALA A 189 -5.55 37.60 28.36
CA ALA A 189 -4.94 36.71 29.36
C ALA A 189 -3.40 36.71 29.28
N TYR A 190 -2.86 36.74 28.06
CA TYR A 190 -1.42 36.75 27.77
C TYR A 190 -0.93 38.13 27.31
N PRO A 191 0.30 38.57 27.66
CA PRO A 191 1.26 37.96 28.59
C PRO A 191 0.97 38.01 30.11
N PRO A 192 0.01 38.79 30.67
CA PRO A 192 -0.13 38.96 32.12
C PRO A 192 -0.21 37.67 32.96
N PHE A 193 -0.75 36.59 32.40
CA PHE A 193 -0.78 35.27 33.04
C PHE A 193 0.62 34.72 33.38
N CYS A 194 1.62 35.04 32.56
CA CYS A 194 2.98 34.51 32.66
C CYS A 194 3.92 35.36 33.54
N HIS A 195 3.39 36.14 34.48
CA HIS A 195 4.22 36.80 35.47
C HIS A 195 4.77 35.79 36.49
N THR A 196 6.02 36.01 36.90
CA THR A 196 6.71 35.15 37.89
C THR A 196 6.75 35.78 39.28
N ASN A 197 5.99 36.86 39.49
CA ASN A 197 5.82 37.58 40.75
C ASN A 197 4.39 38.12 40.89
N GLY A 198 4.04 38.57 42.09
CA GLY A 198 2.70 39.09 42.41
C GLY A 198 1.64 38.00 42.52
N LEU A 199 0.39 38.44 42.74
CA LEU A 199 -0.71 37.56 43.14
C LEU A 199 -0.98 36.41 42.16
N ILE A 200 -0.81 36.63 40.84
CA ILE A 200 -1.01 35.57 39.85
C ILE A 200 0.06 34.47 39.93
N ALA A 201 1.31 34.84 40.22
CA ALA A 201 2.39 33.88 40.43
C ALA A 201 2.19 33.11 41.74
N GLU A 202 1.71 33.76 42.80
CA GLU A 202 1.37 33.12 44.07
C GLU A 202 0.26 32.09 43.91
N ILE A 203 -0.81 32.43 43.17
CA ILE A 203 -1.90 31.51 42.83
C ILE A 203 -1.39 30.32 42.02
N ASN A 204 -0.59 30.57 40.97
CA ASN A 204 -0.03 29.51 40.15
C ASN A 204 0.90 28.58 40.96
N ALA A 205 1.73 29.14 41.83
CA ALA A 205 2.61 28.36 42.72
C ALA A 205 1.81 27.52 43.73
N ALA A 206 0.76 28.10 44.32
CA ALA A 206 -0.14 27.37 45.23
C ALA A 206 -0.85 26.21 44.52
N TYR A 207 -1.34 26.43 43.30
CA TYR A 207 -1.96 25.40 42.47
C TYR A 207 -0.97 24.27 42.12
N ILE A 208 0.24 24.60 41.65
CA ILE A 208 1.31 23.62 41.38
C ILE A 208 1.61 22.79 42.64
N LYS A 209 1.76 23.45 43.79
CA LYS A 209 2.01 22.78 45.07
C LYS A 209 0.87 21.82 45.43
N LYS A 210 -0.40 22.22 45.27
CA LYS A 210 -1.56 21.34 45.54
C LYS A 210 -1.60 20.13 44.60
N VAL A 211 -1.30 20.29 43.32
CA VAL A 211 -1.19 19.18 42.36
C VAL A 211 -0.10 18.20 42.82
N VAL A 212 1.10 18.69 43.13
CA VAL A 212 2.22 17.84 43.59
C VAL A 212 1.92 17.17 44.94
N GLN A 213 1.25 17.85 45.87
CA GLN A 213 0.77 17.23 47.11
C GLN A 213 -0.21 16.08 46.86
N THR A 214 -1.00 16.18 45.79
CA THR A 214 -2.06 15.21 45.48
C THR A 214 -1.52 13.96 44.78
N ILE A 215 -0.54 14.10 43.87
CA ILE A 215 -0.06 12.98 43.03
C ILE A 215 1.46 12.80 42.98
N GLY A 216 2.24 13.58 43.74
CA GLY A 216 3.71 13.53 43.72
C GLY A 216 4.33 12.21 44.20
N ASP A 217 3.56 11.39 44.91
CA ASP A 217 3.94 10.03 45.33
C ASP A 217 3.61 8.94 44.30
N CYS A 218 3.02 9.30 43.14
CA CYS A 218 2.68 8.36 42.08
C CYS A 218 3.86 8.17 41.11
N ASN A 219 4.14 6.93 40.72
CA ASN A 219 5.28 6.62 39.87
C ASN A 219 5.02 6.86 38.38
N ASN A 220 3.75 7.07 37.96
CA ASN A 220 3.30 7.12 36.57
C ASN A 220 3.13 8.52 35.97
N VAL A 221 3.68 9.58 36.56
CA VAL A 221 3.32 10.95 36.19
C VAL A 221 4.43 11.65 35.40
N ILE A 222 4.05 12.29 34.29
CA ILE A 222 4.84 13.32 33.62
C ILE A 222 4.10 14.65 33.83
N TYR A 223 4.75 15.62 34.46
CA TYR A 223 4.17 16.95 34.69
C TYR A 223 4.42 17.83 33.47
N ASP A 224 3.37 18.11 32.72
CA ASP A 224 3.44 18.93 31.50
C ASP A 224 3.09 20.39 31.82
N ILE A 225 4.05 21.29 31.61
CA ILE A 225 3.95 22.69 32.02
C ILE A 225 2.75 23.35 31.33
N ILE A 226 2.69 23.27 30.00
CA ILE A 226 1.64 23.92 29.22
C ILE A 226 1.50 23.32 27.81
N ASN A 227 0.27 23.21 27.32
CA ASN A 227 -0.01 22.86 25.92
C ASN A 227 0.12 24.06 24.97
N GLU A 228 0.76 23.86 23.80
CA GLU A 228 0.93 24.84 22.70
C GLU A 228 1.46 26.25 23.08
N PRO A 229 2.66 26.40 23.65
CA PRO A 229 3.19 27.72 24.02
C PRO A 229 3.81 28.48 22.82
N TYR A 230 3.02 29.24 22.05
CA TYR A 230 3.53 29.96 20.87
C TYR A 230 4.36 31.23 21.17
N PRO A 231 5.45 31.52 20.42
CA PRO A 231 6.37 32.64 20.66
C PRO A 231 5.75 34.04 20.66
N GLN A 232 4.61 34.23 19.98
CA GLN A 232 3.89 35.51 19.92
C GLN A 232 3.20 35.94 21.23
N LEU A 233 3.42 35.21 22.34
CA LEU A 233 2.62 35.33 23.57
C LEU A 233 3.39 35.83 24.83
N GLY A 234 4.66 36.23 24.72
CA GLY A 234 5.43 36.86 25.82
C GLY A 234 6.76 36.15 26.15
N PRO A 235 7.44 36.48 27.27
CA PRO A 235 8.75 35.91 27.66
C PRO A 235 8.62 34.48 28.20
N LEU A 236 8.05 33.60 27.38
CA LEU A 236 7.68 32.22 27.71
C LEU A 236 8.82 31.39 28.31
N PRO A 237 10.09 31.45 27.83
CA PRO A 237 11.15 30.62 28.41
C PRO A 237 11.40 30.89 29.90
N LYS A 238 11.33 32.16 30.34
CA LYS A 238 11.54 32.52 31.76
C LYS A 238 10.42 32.01 32.66
N TRP A 239 9.17 32.05 32.16
CA TRP A 239 8.03 31.53 32.91
C TRP A 239 8.01 30.01 32.95
N HIS A 240 8.34 29.32 31.85
CA HIS A 240 8.50 27.85 31.84
C HIS A 240 9.58 27.41 32.83
N ALA A 241 10.72 28.09 32.83
CA ALA A 241 11.80 27.87 33.79
C ALA A 241 11.34 28.06 35.24
N TRP A 242 10.52 29.10 35.50
CA TRP A 242 9.94 29.35 36.82
C TRP A 242 8.97 28.24 37.25
N VAL A 243 8.04 27.82 36.38
CA VAL A 243 7.12 26.70 36.66
C VAL A 243 7.89 25.40 36.91
N ALA A 244 8.91 25.12 36.09
CA ALA A 244 9.76 23.94 36.26
C ALA A 244 10.47 23.94 37.62
N ARG A 245 11.04 25.08 38.03
CA ARG A 245 11.64 25.22 39.38
C ARG A 245 10.63 25.05 40.50
N GLU A 246 9.41 25.58 40.38
CA GLU A 246 8.37 25.37 41.38
C GLU A 246 7.95 23.89 41.47
N LEU A 247 7.81 23.20 40.34
CA LEU A 247 7.58 21.75 40.33
C LEU A 247 8.73 21.01 41.02
N ARG A 248 9.98 21.32 40.69
CA ARG A 248 11.18 20.70 41.27
C ARG A 248 11.25 20.87 42.78
N LYS A 249 11.04 22.10 43.26
CA LYS A 249 10.98 22.44 44.67
C LYS A 249 9.98 21.55 45.41
N ASN A 250 8.78 21.40 44.87
CA ASN A 250 7.71 20.61 45.49
C ASN A 250 7.89 19.09 45.33
N LEU A 251 8.59 18.63 44.28
CA LEU A 251 8.85 17.21 43.99
C LEU A 251 10.10 16.66 44.71
N SER A 252 11.02 17.52 45.15
CA SER A 252 12.30 17.14 45.76
C SER A 252 12.16 16.09 46.87
N GLY A 253 11.20 16.29 47.79
CA GLY A 253 10.87 15.39 48.90
C GLY A 253 9.79 14.33 48.63
N ARG A 254 9.40 14.12 47.37
CA ARG A 254 8.40 13.11 46.99
C ARG A 254 9.04 11.84 46.43
N SER A 255 8.38 10.71 46.64
CA SER A 255 8.84 9.38 46.23
C SER A 255 8.44 8.98 44.79
N GLY A 256 7.43 9.64 44.21
CA GLY A 256 6.91 9.34 42.87
C GLY A 256 7.75 9.97 41.75
N SER A 257 7.28 9.88 40.50
CA SER A 257 8.02 10.37 39.33
C SER A 257 8.34 11.86 39.44
N LYS A 258 9.49 12.23 38.88
CA LYS A 258 9.98 13.61 38.86
C LYS A 258 10.07 14.17 37.44
N LEU A 259 9.47 13.53 36.43
CA LEU A 259 9.61 13.98 35.05
C LEU A 259 8.78 15.23 34.76
N ILE A 260 9.42 16.24 34.17
CA ILE A 260 8.78 17.48 33.71
C ILE A 260 8.88 17.60 32.19
N SER A 261 7.77 17.87 31.51
CA SER A 261 7.71 18.13 30.07
C SER A 261 7.28 19.56 29.72
N ALA A 262 7.66 19.99 28.52
CA ALA A 262 7.20 21.24 27.92
C ALA A 262 6.92 21.08 26.41
N GLY A 263 6.07 21.94 25.85
CA GLY A 263 5.85 22.12 24.41
C GLY A 263 6.78 23.17 23.77
N GLU A 264 7.04 23.03 22.48
CA GLU A 264 7.86 23.87 21.56
C GLU A 264 9.37 24.20 21.81
N SER A 265 10.12 24.32 20.69
CA SER A 265 11.59 24.28 20.54
C SER A 265 12.42 25.24 21.40
N ARG A 266 11.87 26.37 21.86
CA ARG A 266 12.63 27.42 22.57
C ARG A 266 12.64 27.24 24.09
N SER A 267 11.77 26.37 24.62
CA SER A 267 11.61 26.15 26.07
C SER A 267 12.48 25.00 26.60
N TYR A 268 13.15 24.23 25.73
CA TYR A 268 13.78 22.96 26.10
C TYR A 268 15.22 23.05 26.59
N GLN A 269 15.84 24.23 26.53
CA GLN A 269 17.22 24.44 26.98
C GLN A 269 17.35 24.46 28.51
N ASP A 270 16.26 24.63 29.24
CA ASP A 270 16.29 24.64 30.70
C ASP A 270 16.61 23.25 31.26
N SER A 271 17.57 23.17 32.20
CA SER A 271 18.00 21.91 32.83
C SER A 271 16.90 21.25 33.66
N GLU A 272 15.91 22.02 34.12
CA GLU A 272 14.80 21.53 34.93
C GLU A 272 13.71 20.84 34.11
N ILE A 273 13.75 20.93 32.77
CA ILE A 273 12.82 20.22 31.88
C ILE A 273 13.47 18.93 31.39
N ASP A 274 12.78 17.80 31.55
CA ASP A 274 13.33 16.48 31.28
C ASP A 274 13.10 15.99 29.85
N LEU A 275 11.97 16.35 29.27
CA LEU A 275 11.52 15.88 27.95
C LEU A 275 10.61 16.90 27.29
N PHE A 276 10.29 16.71 26.02
CA PHE A 276 9.44 17.65 25.31
C PHE A 276 8.46 17.01 24.34
N GLY A 277 7.35 17.72 24.11
CA GLY A 277 6.32 17.38 23.14
C GLY A 277 6.45 18.18 21.85
N MET A 278 6.17 17.55 20.70
CA MET A 278 6.09 18.18 19.39
C MET A 278 4.77 17.82 18.71
N HIS A 279 4.02 18.86 18.32
CA HIS A 279 2.83 18.76 17.48
C HIS A 279 3.21 18.45 16.02
N SER A 280 2.32 17.83 15.26
CA SER A 280 2.50 17.48 13.82
C SER A 280 3.39 16.27 13.52
N ALA A 281 3.10 15.13 14.13
CA ALA A 281 3.82 13.86 13.90
C ALA A 281 3.78 13.30 12.45
N SER A 282 3.00 13.87 11.51
CA SER A 282 3.04 13.47 10.09
C SER A 282 3.82 14.41 9.17
N ASP A 283 4.45 15.46 9.72
CA ASP A 283 5.35 16.33 8.94
C ASP A 283 6.82 15.87 9.06
N ASP A 284 7.32 15.28 7.98
CA ASP A 284 8.69 14.79 7.84
C ASP A 284 9.78 15.80 8.22
N ARG A 285 9.60 17.07 7.85
CA ARG A 285 10.60 18.11 8.11
C ARG A 285 10.61 18.48 9.59
N ARG A 286 9.43 18.59 10.20
CA ARG A 286 9.30 18.87 11.65
C ARG A 286 9.83 17.71 12.49
N VAL A 287 9.48 16.47 12.13
CA VAL A 287 9.98 15.25 12.78
C VAL A 287 11.53 15.20 12.71
N ALA A 288 12.12 15.44 11.55
CA ALA A 288 13.57 15.46 11.40
C ALA A 288 14.25 16.55 12.25
N ALA A 289 13.66 17.74 12.32
CA ALA A 289 14.17 18.83 13.15
C ALA A 289 14.12 18.49 14.64
N ALA A 290 13.02 17.91 15.09
CA ALA A 290 12.84 17.58 16.50
C ALA A 290 13.72 16.41 16.95
N ILE A 291 14.02 15.46 16.06
CA ILE A 291 15.01 14.40 16.31
C ILE A 291 16.41 14.97 16.48
N ARG A 292 16.83 15.92 15.63
CA ARG A 292 18.13 16.60 15.79
C ARG A 292 18.20 17.29 17.14
N GLN A 293 17.19 18.06 17.48
CA GLN A 293 17.12 18.74 18.77
C GLN A 293 17.15 17.78 19.97
N SER A 294 16.45 16.65 19.88
CA SER A 294 16.48 15.61 20.92
C SER A 294 17.89 15.01 21.10
N LYS A 295 18.69 14.92 20.01
CA LYS A 295 20.10 14.50 20.09
C LYS A 295 20.95 15.58 20.77
N ASP A 296 20.81 16.83 20.32
CA ASP A 296 21.60 17.96 20.79
C ASP A 296 21.40 18.24 22.30
N LEU A 297 20.16 18.11 22.78
CA LEU A 297 19.80 18.36 24.18
C LEU A 297 19.93 17.12 25.08
N ASN A 298 20.18 15.94 24.51
CA ASN A 298 20.13 14.65 25.21
C ASN A 298 18.84 14.44 26.03
N LYS A 299 17.68 14.76 25.42
CA LYS A 299 16.35 14.65 26.03
C LYS A 299 15.39 13.86 25.13
N PRO A 300 14.48 13.03 25.68
CA PRO A 300 13.48 12.33 24.88
C PRO A 300 12.42 13.28 24.33
N ILE A 301 11.77 12.87 23.25
CA ILE A 301 10.67 13.60 22.61
C ILE A 301 9.43 12.72 22.46
N ILE A 302 8.28 13.32 22.73
CA ILE A 302 6.94 12.78 22.43
C ILE A 302 6.43 13.45 21.17
N LEU A 303 6.32 12.68 20.08
CA LEU A 303 5.72 13.12 18.82
C LEU A 303 4.20 12.95 18.92
N SER A 304 3.47 14.05 18.88
CA SER A 304 2.02 14.06 18.96
C SER A 304 1.40 14.42 17.62
N ASP A 305 0.29 13.75 17.30
CA ASP A 305 -0.50 14.04 16.10
C ASP A 305 -1.63 15.04 16.35
N ASP A 306 -1.71 15.59 17.56
CA ASP A 306 -2.54 16.73 17.87
C ASP A 306 -2.13 17.96 17.02
N GLY A 307 -3.15 18.62 16.47
CA GLY A 307 -2.94 19.74 15.54
C GLY A 307 -2.68 19.34 14.07
N ASP A 308 -2.78 18.06 13.72
CA ASP A 308 -2.68 17.59 12.33
C ASP A 308 -3.96 16.87 11.87
N ALA A 309 -4.81 17.58 11.13
CA ALA A 309 -6.08 17.04 10.61
C ALA A 309 -5.88 15.81 9.70
N ARG A 310 -4.70 15.63 9.12
CA ARG A 310 -4.36 14.44 8.31
C ARG A 310 -4.23 13.20 9.17
N CYS A 311 -3.93 13.32 10.47
CA CYS A 311 -3.80 12.20 11.40
C CYS A 311 -5.09 11.99 12.19
N MET A 312 -5.63 13.06 12.80
CA MET A 312 -6.74 13.00 13.77
C MET A 312 -7.98 12.24 13.25
N PHE A 313 -8.21 12.22 11.93
CA PHE A 313 -9.34 11.55 11.29
C PHE A 313 -8.92 10.44 10.31
N ASN A 314 -7.63 10.11 10.20
CA ASN A 314 -7.13 9.10 9.27
C ASN A 314 -6.27 8.03 9.98
N PRO A 315 -6.85 6.87 10.29
CA PRO A 315 -6.17 5.78 10.99
C PRO A 315 -4.93 5.23 10.29
N ALA A 316 -4.84 5.35 8.97
CA ALA A 316 -3.67 4.90 8.21
C ALA A 316 -2.49 5.86 8.41
N VAL A 317 -2.74 7.16 8.45
CA VAL A 317 -1.72 8.19 8.69
C VAL A 317 -1.26 8.14 10.15
N THR A 318 -2.18 8.05 11.12
CA THR A 318 -1.82 7.84 12.54
C THR A 318 -0.97 6.59 12.74
N GLN A 319 -1.32 5.46 12.11
CA GLN A 319 -0.52 4.23 12.20
C GLN A 319 0.89 4.41 11.60
N SER A 320 1.00 5.06 10.44
CA SER A 320 2.26 5.36 9.77
C SER A 320 3.16 6.25 10.64
N SER A 321 2.63 7.36 11.14
CA SER A 321 3.34 8.29 12.02
C SER A 321 3.80 7.63 13.32
N ALA A 322 2.94 6.83 13.95
CA ALA A 322 3.28 6.07 15.14
C ALA A 322 4.42 5.06 14.89
N LYS A 323 4.33 4.29 13.80
CA LYS A 323 5.35 3.31 13.44
C LYS A 323 6.71 3.98 13.26
N ARG A 324 6.75 5.07 12.50
CA ARG A 324 7.97 5.84 12.26
C ARG A 324 8.57 6.41 13.54
N ALA A 325 7.74 7.03 14.40
CA ALA A 325 8.19 7.58 15.68
C ALA A 325 8.91 6.51 16.52
N LEU A 326 8.32 5.32 16.61
CA LEU A 326 8.83 4.21 17.40
C LEU A 326 10.10 3.59 16.80
N GLU A 327 10.18 3.45 15.47
CA GLU A 327 11.38 2.98 14.75
C GLU A 327 12.58 3.92 14.95
N LEU A 328 12.31 5.22 15.13
CA LEU A 328 13.32 6.24 15.43
C LEU A 328 13.70 6.32 16.91
N GLY A 329 13.22 5.39 17.74
CA GLY A 329 13.47 5.34 19.17
C GLY A 329 12.75 6.45 19.95
N GLN A 330 11.72 7.08 19.38
CA GLN A 330 10.95 8.15 20.02
C GLN A 330 9.64 7.62 20.61
N HIS A 331 8.87 8.53 21.22
CA HIS A 331 7.55 8.28 21.78
C HIS A 331 6.46 8.86 20.88
N PHE A 332 5.25 8.29 20.92
CA PHE A 332 4.13 8.73 20.09
C PHE A 332 2.86 8.94 20.91
N GLU A 333 2.09 9.97 20.58
CA GLU A 333 0.77 10.26 21.16
C GLU A 333 -0.27 10.50 20.06
N HIS A 334 -1.45 9.88 20.20
CA HIS A 334 -2.64 10.19 19.41
C HIS A 334 -3.70 10.92 20.22
N LEU A 335 -4.28 12.00 19.69
CA LEU A 335 -5.43 12.69 20.28
C LEU A 335 -6.76 12.19 19.71
N GLU A 336 -7.65 11.71 20.59
CA GLU A 336 -8.99 11.27 20.21
C GLU A 336 -10.01 12.41 20.21
N PHE A 337 -10.23 12.99 19.03
CA PHE A 337 -11.15 14.12 18.85
C PHE A 337 -12.61 13.71 18.57
N THR A 338 -12.85 12.45 18.17
CA THR A 338 -14.18 11.99 17.73
C THR A 338 -15.15 11.79 18.90
N ILE A 339 -14.62 11.50 20.10
CA ILE A 339 -15.41 11.45 21.33
C ILE A 339 -16.04 12.82 21.62
N ALA A 340 -15.32 13.93 21.40
CA ALA A 340 -15.86 15.27 21.59
C ALA A 340 -16.90 15.64 20.51
N LEU A 341 -16.58 15.41 19.24
CA LEU A 341 -17.48 15.70 18.10
C LEU A 341 -18.80 14.93 18.14
N GLN A 342 -18.77 13.66 18.56
CA GLN A 342 -19.99 12.84 18.61
C GLN A 342 -20.91 13.24 19.76
N ARG A 343 -20.37 13.76 20.87
CA ARG A 343 -21.17 14.30 21.98
C ARG A 343 -21.92 15.56 21.59
N GLU A 344 -21.25 16.47 20.89
CA GLU A 344 -21.85 17.69 20.37
C GLU A 344 -22.99 17.38 19.39
N ARG A 345 -22.83 16.34 18.57
CA ARG A 345 -23.84 15.91 17.60
C ARG A 345 -25.02 15.14 18.20
N GLU A 346 -24.79 14.32 19.23
CA GLU A 346 -25.79 13.38 19.75
C GLU A 346 -26.46 13.82 21.06
N LYS A 347 -25.96 14.88 21.74
CA LYS A 347 -26.46 15.37 23.04
C LYS A 347 -26.61 14.28 24.12
N ARG A 348 -25.77 13.23 24.08
CA ARG A 348 -25.80 12.10 25.01
C ARG A 348 -24.67 12.20 26.05
N PRO A 349 -24.91 11.83 27.32
CA PRO A 349 -23.87 11.83 28.36
C PRO A 349 -22.81 10.74 28.10
N ALA A 350 -21.58 11.00 28.51
CA ALA A 350 -20.45 10.10 28.24
C ALA A 350 -20.51 8.75 28.99
N SER A 351 -21.48 8.57 29.88
CA SER A 351 -21.78 7.30 30.54
C SER A 351 -22.25 6.18 29.58
N TYR A 352 -22.58 6.50 28.32
CA TYR A 352 -23.01 5.56 27.28
C TYR A 352 -21.85 4.91 26.47
N TYR A 353 -20.59 5.33 26.66
CA TYR A 353 -19.46 4.96 25.78
C TYR A 353 -18.80 3.58 26.02
N TYR A 354 -19.55 2.57 26.46
CA TYR A 354 -19.04 1.18 26.41
C TYR A 354 -18.89 0.65 24.97
N GLN A 355 -19.49 1.34 24.00
CA GLN A 355 -19.35 1.07 22.57
C GLN A 355 -18.59 2.24 21.94
N LEU A 356 -17.27 2.14 21.94
CA LEU A 356 -16.42 3.14 21.28
C LEU A 356 -16.85 3.29 19.80
N PRO A 357 -16.86 4.52 19.26
CA PRO A 357 -17.10 4.77 17.84
C PRO A 357 -16.16 3.93 16.96
N GLY A 358 -16.60 3.56 15.75
CA GLY A 358 -15.84 2.65 14.88
C GLY A 358 -14.44 3.15 14.53
N LEU A 359 -14.26 4.47 14.47
CA LEU A 359 -12.99 5.15 14.27
C LEU A 359 -12.04 4.99 15.47
N CYS A 360 -12.54 5.19 16.71
CA CYS A 360 -11.76 4.98 17.93
C CYS A 360 -11.22 3.54 18.02
N GLN A 361 -12.05 2.56 17.71
CA GLN A 361 -11.66 1.15 17.76
C GLN A 361 -10.56 0.82 16.74
N LEU A 362 -10.55 1.49 15.58
CA LEU A 362 -9.55 1.29 14.54
C LEU A 362 -8.20 1.89 14.94
N ASN A 363 -8.18 3.11 15.48
CA ASN A 363 -6.96 3.75 15.98
C ASN A 363 -6.35 2.97 17.15
N LEU A 364 -7.16 2.58 18.15
CA LEU A 364 -6.70 1.74 19.27
C LEU A 364 -6.09 0.43 18.79
N ARG A 365 -6.71 -0.26 17.83
CA ARG A 365 -6.19 -1.51 17.26
C ARG A 365 -4.87 -1.31 16.51
N ASN A 366 -4.75 -0.23 15.74
CA ASN A 366 -3.53 0.06 14.99
C ASN A 366 -2.35 0.38 15.91
N LEU A 367 -2.58 1.21 16.93
CA LEU A 367 -1.56 1.58 17.92
C LEU A 367 -1.21 0.41 18.84
N SER A 368 -2.19 -0.43 19.18
CA SER A 368 -1.97 -1.66 19.97
C SER A 368 -0.91 -2.58 19.36
N ARG A 369 -0.88 -2.69 18.02
CA ARG A 369 0.09 -3.53 17.29
C ARG A 369 1.52 -2.98 17.32
N LEU A 370 1.65 -1.67 17.53
CA LEU A 370 2.93 -0.96 17.55
C LEU A 370 3.47 -0.80 18.99
N SER A 371 2.58 -0.83 19.98
CA SER A 371 2.94 -0.79 21.39
C SER A 371 3.61 -2.09 21.83
N LYS A 372 4.77 -1.97 22.48
CA LYS A 372 5.37 -3.08 23.22
C LYS A 372 4.76 -3.09 24.63
N PRO A 373 4.21 -4.22 25.09
CA PRO A 373 3.66 -4.31 26.44
C PRO A 373 4.75 -4.11 27.48
N LEU A 374 4.42 -3.40 28.56
CA LEU A 374 5.31 -3.27 29.71
C LEU A 374 5.59 -4.68 30.24
N ILE A 375 6.85 -5.11 30.21
CA ILE A 375 7.34 -6.50 30.46
C ILE A 375 6.92 -7.05 31.85
N LEU A 376 6.35 -6.22 32.72
CA LEU A 376 5.85 -6.60 34.04
C LEU A 376 4.40 -7.15 34.03
N ARG A 377 3.57 -6.84 33.02
CA ARG A 377 2.15 -7.26 32.99
C ARG A 377 1.90 -8.54 32.16
N PRO A 378 0.96 -9.41 32.57
CA PRO A 378 0.37 -10.39 31.68
C PRO A 378 -0.40 -9.67 30.57
N TYR A 379 -0.27 -10.11 29.33
CA TYR A 379 -0.97 -9.49 28.21
C TYR A 379 -1.42 -10.51 27.18
N VAL A 380 -2.49 -10.16 26.47
CA VAL A 380 -3.05 -11.00 25.41
C VAL A 380 -2.23 -10.82 24.14
N SER A 381 -1.53 -11.86 23.69
CA SER A 381 -0.79 -11.85 22.41
C SER A 381 -1.69 -12.17 21.22
N SER A 382 -2.72 -12.98 21.41
CA SER A 382 -3.73 -13.24 20.38
C SER A 382 -5.05 -13.67 20.98
N ALA A 383 -6.14 -13.48 20.25
CA ALA A 383 -7.44 -13.97 20.66
C ALA A 383 -8.37 -14.20 19.46
N SER A 384 -9.35 -15.07 19.64
CA SER A 384 -10.39 -15.34 18.66
C SER A 384 -11.71 -15.65 19.36
N VAL A 385 -12.81 -15.12 18.82
CA VAL A 385 -14.18 -15.52 19.18
C VAL A 385 -14.75 -16.23 17.96
N ARG A 386 -15.26 -17.44 18.14
CA ARG A 386 -15.86 -18.23 17.06
C ARG A 386 -17.26 -18.68 17.47
N LYS A 387 -18.20 -18.63 16.54
CA LYS A 387 -19.51 -19.26 16.70
C LYS A 387 -19.37 -20.75 16.34
N THR A 388 -19.75 -21.61 17.27
CA THR A 388 -19.81 -23.07 17.11
C THR A 388 -21.27 -23.52 17.11
N SER A 389 -21.53 -24.81 16.84
CA SER A 389 -22.87 -25.39 16.97
C SER A 389 -23.44 -25.30 18.40
N ALA A 390 -22.57 -25.18 19.42
CA ALA A 390 -22.95 -25.10 20.82
C ALA A 390 -23.02 -23.66 21.38
N GLY A 391 -22.78 -22.63 20.55
CA GLY A 391 -22.71 -21.23 20.97
C GLY A 391 -21.37 -20.56 20.66
N GLY A 392 -21.12 -19.38 21.24
CA GLY A 392 -19.86 -18.66 21.11
C GLY A 392 -18.76 -19.32 21.94
N VAL A 393 -17.57 -19.49 21.38
CA VAL A 393 -16.37 -19.93 22.09
C VAL A 393 -15.28 -18.90 21.87
N PHE A 394 -14.67 -18.44 22.96
CA PHE A 394 -13.63 -17.44 22.96
C PHE A 394 -12.31 -18.06 23.44
N SER A 395 -11.24 -17.86 22.69
CA SER A 395 -9.91 -18.42 22.94
C SER A 395 -8.87 -17.32 22.89
N VAL A 396 -7.95 -17.29 23.85
CA VAL A 396 -6.92 -16.26 24.03
C VAL A 396 -5.59 -16.89 24.33
N LYS A 397 -4.51 -16.33 23.78
CA LYS A 397 -3.14 -16.64 24.17
C LYS A 397 -2.60 -15.52 25.06
N ILE A 398 -2.03 -15.87 26.21
CA ILE A 398 -1.52 -14.94 27.22
C ILE A 398 -0.01 -15.12 27.36
N GLU A 399 0.72 -14.01 27.24
CA GLU A 399 2.15 -13.94 27.50
C GLU A 399 2.41 -13.52 28.95
N ASN A 400 3.55 -13.95 29.49
CA ASN A 400 3.88 -13.86 30.92
C ASN A 400 2.87 -14.61 31.83
N ALA A 401 2.35 -15.75 31.37
CA ALA A 401 1.36 -16.54 32.09
C ALA A 401 1.84 -17.00 33.48
N GLU A 402 3.15 -17.14 33.69
CA GLU A 402 3.78 -17.50 34.96
C GLU A 402 3.56 -16.47 36.09
N LYS A 403 3.17 -15.24 35.75
CA LYS A 403 2.84 -14.17 36.70
C LYS A 403 1.37 -14.18 37.11
N ILE A 404 0.54 -14.96 36.43
CA ILE A 404 -0.90 -15.03 36.63
C ILE A 404 -1.20 -16.03 37.75
N GLN A 405 -1.97 -15.59 38.74
CA GLN A 405 -2.53 -16.47 39.76
C GLN A 405 -3.80 -17.15 39.25
N ARG A 406 -4.69 -16.41 38.57
CA ARG A 406 -5.91 -16.95 37.95
C ARG A 406 -6.39 -16.08 36.79
N VAL A 407 -7.22 -16.66 35.92
CA VAL A 407 -7.89 -15.95 34.82
C VAL A 407 -9.39 -16.01 35.03
N VAL A 408 -10.06 -14.89 34.82
CA VAL A 408 -11.52 -14.75 34.91
C VAL A 408 -12.05 -14.42 33.52
N GLY A 409 -12.89 -15.27 32.95
CA GLY A 409 -13.68 -14.90 31.79
C GLY A 409 -14.86 -14.03 32.22
N GLU A 410 -15.21 -13.03 31.40
CA GLU A 410 -16.35 -12.18 31.64
C GLU A 410 -17.15 -12.00 30.36
N GLN A 411 -18.48 -11.99 30.47
CA GLN A 411 -19.39 -11.71 29.37
C GLN A 411 -20.39 -10.63 29.77
N SER A 412 -20.84 -9.86 28.80
CA SER A 412 -21.86 -8.83 28.98
C SER A 412 -22.87 -8.88 27.84
N SER A 413 -24.15 -8.98 28.18
CA SER A 413 -25.27 -8.99 27.24
C SER A 413 -25.89 -7.61 27.03
N ASP A 414 -25.53 -6.62 27.83
CA ASP A 414 -26.09 -5.26 27.82
C ASP A 414 -25.10 -4.22 27.27
N GLY A 415 -24.14 -4.67 26.45
CA GLY A 415 -23.15 -3.80 25.83
C GLY A 415 -22.12 -3.24 26.81
N GLY A 416 -21.81 -3.96 27.89
CA GLY A 416 -20.74 -3.66 28.83
C GLY A 416 -21.16 -2.96 30.13
N ARG A 417 -22.48 -2.78 30.35
CA ARG A 417 -23.01 -2.10 31.56
C ARG A 417 -22.95 -3.03 32.77
N THR A 418 -23.24 -4.32 32.59
CA THR A 418 -23.06 -5.36 33.59
C THR A 418 -22.22 -6.51 33.02
N TRP A 419 -21.34 -7.07 33.85
CA TRP A 419 -20.47 -8.18 33.48
C TRP A 419 -20.77 -9.37 34.38
N SER A 420 -21.02 -10.52 33.77
CA SER A 420 -21.18 -11.81 34.46
C SER A 420 -19.96 -12.68 34.19
N GLN A 421 -19.65 -13.60 35.09
CA GLN A 421 -18.53 -14.51 34.90
C GLN A 421 -18.83 -15.51 33.77
N LEU A 422 -17.83 -15.70 32.91
CA LEU A 422 -17.79 -16.69 31.86
C LEU A 422 -16.76 -17.76 32.25
N PRO A 423 -17.16 -19.03 32.44
CA PRO A 423 -16.22 -20.09 32.78
C PRO A 423 -15.14 -20.24 31.71
N VAL A 424 -13.88 -20.32 32.16
CA VAL A 424 -12.69 -20.45 31.32
C VAL A 424 -11.78 -21.56 31.83
N GLU A 425 -11.07 -22.19 30.91
CA GLU A 425 -10.10 -23.26 31.16
C GLU A 425 -8.74 -22.85 30.59
N ILE A 426 -7.68 -23.17 31.33
CA ILE A 426 -6.30 -22.80 30.99
C ILE A 426 -5.59 -24.05 30.43
N TYR A 427 -4.98 -23.88 29.26
CA TYR A 427 -4.21 -24.87 28.51
C TYR A 427 -2.82 -24.28 28.22
N GLY A 428 -1.91 -24.39 29.19
CA GLY A 428 -0.59 -23.75 29.09
C GLY A 428 -0.71 -22.23 29.03
N ASP A 429 -0.26 -21.63 27.93
CA ASP A 429 -0.35 -20.19 27.65
C ASP A 429 -1.70 -19.76 27.03
N THR A 430 -2.63 -20.71 26.82
CA THR A 430 -3.89 -20.47 26.13
C THR A 430 -5.07 -20.61 27.09
N VAL A 431 -6.00 -19.66 27.08
CA VAL A 431 -7.24 -19.68 27.84
C VAL A 431 -8.43 -19.80 26.90
N LYS A 432 -9.34 -20.74 27.17
CA LYS A 432 -10.55 -20.97 26.38
C LYS A 432 -11.79 -20.87 27.24
N SER A 433 -12.83 -20.20 26.76
CA SER A 433 -14.13 -20.20 27.41
C SER A 433 -14.88 -21.49 27.13
N LYS A 434 -15.77 -21.87 28.05
CA LYS A 434 -16.90 -22.74 27.69
C LYS A 434 -17.79 -22.05 26.64
N ALA A 435 -18.61 -22.84 25.94
CA ALA A 435 -19.56 -22.29 25.00
C ALA A 435 -20.58 -21.41 25.74
N PHE A 436 -20.81 -20.20 25.23
CA PHE A 436 -21.79 -19.26 25.79
C PHE A 436 -22.88 -18.92 24.78
N ALA A 437 -24.08 -18.64 25.27
CA ALA A 437 -25.21 -18.28 24.45
C ALA A 437 -24.95 -16.94 23.75
N VAL A 438 -25.09 -16.91 22.43
CA VAL A 438 -25.00 -15.69 21.64
C VAL A 438 -26.43 -15.17 21.48
N CYS A 439 -26.76 -14.09 22.18
CA CYS A 439 -28.07 -13.46 22.03
C CYS A 439 -28.14 -12.78 20.65
N ASN A 440 -29.15 -13.11 19.84
CA ASN A 440 -29.28 -12.57 18.48
C ASN A 440 -29.69 -11.09 18.45
N GLU A 441 -30.13 -10.53 19.58
CA GLU A 441 -30.74 -9.20 19.66
C GLU A 441 -29.86 -8.15 20.38
N ALA A 442 -28.77 -8.54 21.04
CA ALA A 442 -27.89 -7.64 21.77
C ALA A 442 -26.41 -7.89 21.47
N ARG A 443 -25.58 -6.82 21.47
CA ARG A 443 -24.12 -6.92 21.31
C ARG A 443 -23.49 -7.63 22.51
N MET A 444 -23.38 -8.96 22.42
CA MET A 444 -22.66 -9.77 23.39
C MET A 444 -21.16 -9.41 23.38
N LEU A 445 -20.64 -8.93 24.51
CA LEU A 445 -19.22 -8.64 24.72
C LEU A 445 -18.61 -9.75 25.58
N VAL A 446 -17.36 -10.14 25.28
CA VAL A 446 -16.57 -11.06 26.10
C VAL A 446 -15.16 -10.51 26.31
N ARG A 447 -14.58 -10.76 27.48
CA ARG A 447 -13.16 -10.46 27.76
C ARG A 447 -12.58 -11.46 28.75
N LEU A 448 -11.25 -11.45 28.89
CA LEU A 448 -10.59 -12.05 30.04
C LEU A 448 -10.12 -10.95 30.99
N ALA A 449 -10.06 -11.24 32.28
CA ALA A 449 -9.27 -10.49 33.24
C ALA A 449 -8.25 -11.44 33.87
N CYS A 450 -6.96 -11.08 33.78
CA CYS A 450 -5.90 -11.82 34.46
C CYS A 450 -5.71 -11.25 35.85
N ILE A 451 -5.61 -12.10 36.87
CA ILE A 451 -5.27 -11.68 38.22
C ILE A 451 -3.86 -12.19 38.49
N ASP A 452 -2.94 -11.26 38.76
CA ASP A 452 -1.54 -11.61 39.04
C ASP A 452 -1.34 -12.09 40.49
N LYS A 453 -0.12 -12.55 40.79
CA LYS A 453 0.28 -13.02 42.13
C LYS A 453 0.24 -11.94 43.22
N GLN A 454 0.13 -10.65 42.88
CA GLN A 454 -0.08 -9.55 43.82
C GLN A 454 -1.57 -9.15 43.91
N SER A 455 -2.49 -9.98 43.42
CA SER A 455 -3.94 -9.73 43.40
C SER A 455 -4.35 -8.52 42.54
N ARG A 456 -3.50 -8.05 41.62
CA ARG A 456 -3.85 -6.97 40.70
C ARG A 456 -4.64 -7.53 39.51
N ARG A 457 -5.71 -6.84 39.14
CA ARG A 457 -6.61 -7.22 38.04
C ARG A 457 -6.24 -6.51 36.75
N TRP A 458 -5.91 -7.30 35.74
CA TRP A 458 -5.52 -6.89 34.40
C TRP A 458 -6.62 -7.23 33.40
N PRO A 459 -7.49 -6.28 33.04
CA PRO A 459 -8.50 -6.52 32.00
C PRO A 459 -7.82 -6.69 30.64
N GLY A 460 -8.14 -7.80 29.98
CA GLY A 460 -7.81 -8.06 28.59
C GLY A 460 -8.78 -7.37 27.63
N PRO A 461 -8.53 -7.46 26.31
CA PRO A 461 -9.37 -6.80 25.31
C PRO A 461 -10.83 -7.25 25.37
N ILE A 462 -11.72 -6.31 25.06
CA ILE A 462 -13.15 -6.59 24.88
C ILE A 462 -13.37 -7.08 23.45
N TYR A 463 -14.03 -8.22 23.31
CA TYR A 463 -14.35 -8.84 22.03
C TYR A 463 -15.86 -8.87 21.84
N ILE A 464 -16.31 -8.54 20.64
CA ILE A 464 -17.73 -8.60 20.28
C ILE A 464 -18.01 -9.98 19.70
N CYS A 465 -19.06 -10.64 20.19
CA CYS A 465 -19.52 -11.90 19.61
C CYS A 465 -20.34 -11.60 18.33
N PRO A 466 -20.06 -12.23 17.18
CA PRO A 466 -20.76 -11.95 15.94
C PRO A 466 -22.24 -12.40 15.99
N SER A 467 -23.18 -11.47 15.82
CA SER A 467 -24.64 -11.70 15.88
C SER A 467 -25.30 -12.06 14.54
N GLY A 468 -24.67 -11.76 13.40
CA GLY A 468 -25.13 -12.20 12.07
C GLY A 468 -26.46 -11.59 11.56
N ARG A 469 -27.07 -10.61 12.26
CA ARG A 469 -28.27 -9.87 11.81
C ARG A 469 -28.16 -8.39 12.21
N TRP A 470 -28.40 -7.48 11.26
CA TRP A 470 -28.49 -6.03 11.49
C TRP A 470 -29.95 -5.58 11.37
N SER A 471 -30.45 -4.76 12.30
CA SER A 471 -31.83 -4.26 12.28
C SER A 471 -32.01 -2.92 12.98
N VAL A 472 -33.12 -2.25 12.73
CA VAL A 472 -33.65 -1.14 13.53
C VAL A 472 -35.16 -1.36 13.73
N HIS A 473 -35.61 -1.26 14.99
CA HIS A 473 -37.02 -1.24 15.35
C HIS A 473 -37.46 0.18 15.65
N LEU A 474 -38.59 0.59 15.08
CA LEU A 474 -39.12 1.95 15.12
C LEU A 474 -40.46 1.94 15.87
N GLY A 475 -40.46 1.60 17.15
CA GLY A 475 -41.67 1.55 18.01
C GLY A 475 -41.74 2.71 19.00
N ASP A 476 -42.37 2.49 20.15
CA ASP A 476 -42.40 3.47 21.26
C ASP A 476 -40.98 3.86 21.70
N GLU A 477 -40.05 2.91 21.64
CA GLU A 477 -38.61 3.13 21.69
C GLU A 477 -37.96 2.76 20.35
N VAL A 478 -36.94 3.54 19.95
CA VAL A 478 -36.11 3.22 18.78
C VAL A 478 -34.94 2.36 19.21
N ILE A 479 -34.90 1.11 18.71
CA ILE A 479 -33.86 0.14 19.02
C ILE A 479 -32.99 -0.07 17.78
N GLU A 480 -31.73 0.36 17.84
CA GLU A 480 -30.75 0.28 16.74
C GLU A 480 -29.76 -0.86 16.97
N ASN A 481 -29.82 -1.90 16.13
CA ASN A 481 -28.95 -3.07 16.16
C ASN A 481 -28.14 -3.13 14.86
N GLY A 482 -27.21 -2.19 14.72
CA GLY A 482 -26.29 -2.12 13.59
C GLY A 482 -26.91 -1.62 12.26
N ILE A 483 -28.20 -1.30 12.25
CA ILE A 483 -28.80 -0.27 11.40
C ILE A 483 -29.17 0.90 12.31
N PHE A 484 -28.85 2.12 11.91
CA PHE A 484 -29.17 3.34 12.66
C PHE A 484 -30.08 4.24 11.82
N ARG A 485 -31.05 4.87 12.45
CA ARG A 485 -31.88 5.90 11.82
C ARG A 485 -31.05 7.17 11.65
N VAL A 486 -31.09 7.75 10.46
CA VAL A 486 -30.48 9.06 10.19
C VAL A 486 -31.53 10.13 10.43
N ARG A 487 -31.14 11.19 11.13
CA ARG A 487 -31.94 12.40 11.33
C ARG A 487 -31.32 13.49 10.47
N PRO A 488 -31.67 13.54 9.18
CA PRO A 488 -30.98 14.43 8.28
C PRO A 488 -31.33 15.88 8.62
N ASN A 489 -30.38 16.79 8.41
CA ASN A 489 -30.58 18.24 8.58
C ASN A 489 -31.23 18.85 7.31
N VAL A 490 -32.10 18.07 6.65
CA VAL A 490 -32.89 18.49 5.49
C VAL A 490 -34.39 18.21 5.72
N PRO A 491 -35.30 19.10 5.28
CA PRO A 491 -36.74 18.96 5.55
C PRO A 491 -37.39 17.67 5.00
N ASP A 492 -36.79 17.05 3.98
CA ASP A 492 -37.36 15.88 3.32
C ASP A 492 -37.24 14.57 4.12
N GLY A 493 -36.49 14.57 5.22
CA GLY A 493 -36.26 13.39 6.06
C GLY A 493 -36.93 13.42 7.43
N VAL A 494 -37.87 14.33 7.65
CA VAL A 494 -38.55 14.48 8.94
C VAL A 494 -39.56 13.34 9.13
N VAL A 495 -39.33 12.53 10.18
CA VAL A 495 -40.21 11.44 10.63
C VAL A 495 -40.61 11.65 12.09
N GLN A 496 -41.81 11.23 12.46
CA GLN A 496 -42.37 11.35 13.81
C GLN A 496 -42.96 10.03 14.33
N PRO A 497 -42.96 9.80 15.65
CA PRO A 497 -43.66 8.68 16.25
C PRO A 497 -45.15 8.72 15.91
N ALA A 498 -45.76 7.56 15.67
CA ALA A 498 -47.18 7.40 15.37
C ALA A 498 -47.68 6.04 15.89
N LYS A 499 -49.00 5.82 15.85
CA LYS A 499 -49.61 4.52 16.16
C LYS A 499 -50.65 4.17 15.08
N LEU A 500 -50.36 3.16 14.27
CA LEU A 500 -51.21 2.73 13.15
C LEU A 500 -51.49 1.24 13.24
N GLY A 501 -52.71 0.80 12.89
CA GLY A 501 -53.12 -0.60 13.00
C GLY A 501 -52.86 -1.22 14.38
N GLY A 502 -52.98 -0.44 15.46
CA GLY A 502 -52.74 -0.86 16.85
C GLY A 502 -51.27 -0.93 17.31
N LYS A 503 -50.28 -0.65 16.44
CA LYS A 503 -48.84 -0.77 16.74
C LYS A 503 -48.14 0.59 16.70
N ALA A 504 -47.21 0.82 17.63
CA ALA A 504 -46.31 1.97 17.60
C ALA A 504 -45.35 1.87 16.40
N CYS A 505 -45.14 3.00 15.73
CA CYS A 505 -44.35 3.12 14.50
C CYS A 505 -43.73 4.51 14.32
N TYR A 506 -42.94 4.71 13.26
CA TYR A 506 -42.54 6.03 12.80
C TYR A 506 -43.12 6.32 11.41
N GLN A 507 -43.70 7.51 11.24
CA GLN A 507 -44.31 7.97 10.00
C GLN A 507 -43.62 9.24 9.50
N VAL A 508 -43.49 9.41 8.18
CA VAL A 508 -43.02 10.69 7.60
C VAL A 508 -44.01 11.81 7.90
N ALA A 509 -43.50 12.95 8.34
CA ALA A 509 -44.30 14.13 8.68
C ALA A 509 -44.56 14.97 7.41
N LEU A 510 -45.62 14.65 6.66
CA LEU A 510 -45.96 15.34 5.40
C LEU A 510 -46.13 16.86 5.61
N GLU A 511 -46.71 17.25 6.76
CA GLU A 511 -46.89 18.64 7.16
C GLU A 511 -45.58 19.40 7.39
N LYS A 512 -44.47 18.67 7.57
CA LYS A 512 -43.10 19.21 7.70
C LYS A 512 -42.24 18.97 6.46
N ARG A 513 -42.86 18.70 5.30
CA ARG A 513 -42.22 18.33 4.03
C ARG A 513 -41.47 17.00 4.07
N GLY A 514 -41.72 16.15 5.07
CA GLY A 514 -41.12 14.82 5.18
C GLY A 514 -41.56 13.93 4.02
N LYS A 515 -40.59 13.28 3.38
CA LYS A 515 -40.81 12.39 2.22
C LYS A 515 -40.07 11.06 2.36
N TYR A 516 -38.93 11.06 3.06
CA TYR A 516 -38.04 9.91 3.17
C TYR A 516 -37.77 9.52 4.62
N ALA A 517 -37.54 8.23 4.85
CA ALA A 517 -36.96 7.73 6.11
C ALA A 517 -35.55 7.20 5.83
N TYR A 518 -34.52 7.81 6.42
CA TYR A 518 -33.11 7.54 6.12
C TYR A 518 -32.44 6.63 7.17
N PHE A 519 -31.51 5.79 6.73
CA PHE A 519 -30.82 4.80 7.55
C PHE A 519 -29.34 4.67 7.17
N ARG A 520 -28.49 4.31 8.13
CA ARG A 520 -27.07 3.98 7.97
C ARG A 520 -26.74 2.63 8.63
N LEU A 521 -25.62 2.01 8.28
CA LEU A 521 -25.16 0.72 8.82
C LEU A 521 -23.93 0.90 9.72
N GLU A 522 -23.65 -0.08 10.55
CA GLU A 522 -22.47 -0.15 11.40
C GLU A 522 -21.19 -0.51 10.63
N ASP A 523 -20.06 0.12 10.96
CA ASP A 523 -18.77 -0.11 10.27
C ASP A 523 -18.28 -1.57 10.28
N SER A 524 -18.73 -2.38 11.24
CA SER A 524 -18.41 -3.82 11.28
C SER A 524 -19.01 -4.57 10.08
N PHE A 525 -20.21 -4.16 9.61
CA PHE A 525 -20.80 -4.62 8.35
C PHE A 525 -19.91 -4.24 7.14
N LEU A 526 -19.28 -3.07 7.18
CA LEU A 526 -18.41 -2.56 6.11
C LEU A 526 -17.02 -3.23 6.07
N ARG A 527 -16.57 -3.80 7.20
CA ARG A 527 -15.29 -4.55 7.30
C ARG A 527 -15.37 -5.99 6.82
N GLU A 528 -16.56 -6.58 6.75
CA GLU A 528 -16.75 -7.97 6.30
C GLU A 528 -16.61 -8.17 4.78
N GLN A 529 -16.20 -7.15 4.00
CA GLN A 529 -16.11 -7.19 2.53
C GLN A 529 -17.28 -7.97 1.92
N ILE A 530 -18.49 -7.49 2.17
CA ILE A 530 -19.74 -8.14 1.79
C ILE A 530 -19.82 -8.22 0.26
N PRO A 531 -19.59 -9.38 -0.35
CA PRO A 531 -19.38 -9.48 -1.79
C PRO A 531 -20.71 -9.87 -2.50
N GLY A 532 -21.83 -9.96 -1.76
CA GLY A 532 -23.10 -10.51 -2.26
C GLY A 532 -24.31 -9.55 -2.21
N PRO A 533 -25.44 -9.94 -2.84
CA PRO A 533 -26.71 -9.21 -2.72
C PRO A 533 -27.08 -9.01 -1.26
N VAL A 534 -27.39 -7.77 -0.90
CA VAL A 534 -27.91 -7.40 0.41
C VAL A 534 -29.42 -7.43 0.34
N THR A 535 -30.08 -8.10 1.29
CA THR A 535 -31.54 -8.11 1.35
C THR A 535 -32.00 -7.23 2.50
N ILE A 536 -32.69 -6.13 2.18
CA ILE A 536 -33.29 -5.23 3.15
C ILE A 536 -34.77 -5.60 3.25
N VAL A 537 -35.20 -6.05 4.43
CA VAL A 537 -36.61 -6.32 4.74
C VAL A 537 -37.16 -5.14 5.53
N VAL A 538 -38.33 -4.65 5.15
CA VAL A 538 -39.01 -3.54 5.82
C VAL A 538 -40.44 -3.92 6.15
N GLU A 539 -40.86 -3.66 7.39
CA GLU A 539 -42.25 -3.71 7.84
C GLU A 539 -42.86 -2.31 7.71
N TYR A 540 -43.89 -2.19 6.88
CA TYR A 540 -44.57 -0.94 6.53
C TYR A 540 -46.09 -1.07 6.66
N PHE A 541 -46.79 0.05 6.81
CA PHE A 541 -48.25 0.07 6.84
C PHE A 541 -48.82 0.24 5.42
N ASP A 542 -49.62 -0.71 4.96
CA ASP A 542 -50.12 -0.79 3.58
C ASP A 542 -51.48 -0.08 3.44
N GLU A 543 -51.46 1.25 3.32
CA GLU A 543 -52.66 2.10 3.47
C GLU A 543 -53.36 2.49 2.15
N THR A 544 -52.66 2.45 1.01
CA THR A 544 -53.21 2.94 -0.28
C THR A 544 -52.91 1.99 -1.43
N THR A 545 -53.77 1.93 -2.45
CA THR A 545 -53.54 1.17 -3.69
C THR A 545 -52.78 1.97 -4.75
N ASP A 546 -52.71 3.29 -4.61
CA ASP A 546 -52.29 4.21 -5.69
C ASP A 546 -50.82 4.66 -5.54
N SER A 547 -49.99 3.87 -4.86
CA SER A 547 -48.57 4.21 -4.65
C SER A 547 -47.67 2.99 -4.63
N GLN A 548 -46.37 3.24 -4.65
CA GLN A 548 -45.33 2.21 -4.59
C GLN A 548 -44.33 2.56 -3.49
N LEU A 549 -43.96 1.57 -2.68
CA LEU A 549 -42.86 1.65 -1.73
C LEU A 549 -41.54 1.56 -2.47
N ILE A 550 -40.72 2.60 -2.30
CA ILE A 550 -39.42 2.76 -2.97
C ILE A 550 -38.33 2.65 -1.91
N LEU A 551 -37.33 1.81 -2.18
CA LEU A 551 -36.04 1.83 -1.50
C LEU A 551 -35.02 2.50 -2.42
N GLU A 552 -34.37 3.55 -1.95
CA GLU A 552 -33.19 4.13 -2.59
C GLU A 552 -31.98 3.91 -1.69
N TYR A 553 -30.90 3.35 -2.22
CA TYR A 553 -29.70 3.06 -1.47
C TYR A 553 -28.48 3.71 -2.11
N ASP A 554 -27.45 3.94 -1.30
CA ASP A 554 -26.14 4.37 -1.75
C ASP A 554 -25.49 3.24 -2.53
N GLY A 555 -25.84 3.20 -3.81
CA GLY A 555 -25.42 2.19 -4.77
C GLY A 555 -24.40 2.74 -5.75
N SER A 556 -23.66 1.84 -6.40
CA SER A 556 -22.61 2.24 -7.34
C SER A 556 -23.00 3.30 -8.39
N PRO A 557 -24.18 3.25 -9.03
CA PRO A 557 -24.54 4.22 -10.06
C PRO A 557 -25.01 5.57 -9.52
N SER A 558 -25.57 5.63 -8.31
CA SER A 558 -26.07 6.87 -7.71
C SER A 558 -26.15 6.76 -6.18
N PRO A 559 -25.89 7.83 -5.41
CA PRO A 559 -26.24 7.85 -3.99
C PRO A 559 -27.71 7.48 -3.75
N TYR A 560 -28.60 7.75 -4.70
CA TYR A 560 -30.03 7.44 -4.64
C TYR A 560 -30.40 6.35 -5.66
N THR A 561 -29.67 5.23 -5.64
CA THR A 561 -29.98 4.09 -6.52
C THR A 561 -31.29 3.45 -6.07
N ALA A 562 -32.32 3.49 -6.91
CA ALA A 562 -33.60 2.85 -6.60
C ALA A 562 -33.55 1.33 -6.81
N ALA A 563 -34.04 0.57 -5.84
CA ALA A 563 -34.43 -0.82 -6.03
C ALA A 563 -35.78 -0.91 -6.78
N THR A 564 -36.14 -2.08 -7.29
CA THR A 564 -37.46 -2.32 -7.89
C THR A 564 -38.56 -1.95 -6.88
N PRO A 565 -39.43 -0.97 -7.19
CA PRO A 565 -40.49 -0.56 -6.28
C PRO A 565 -41.52 -1.68 -6.03
N VAL A 566 -42.14 -1.67 -4.85
CA VAL A 566 -43.20 -2.62 -4.48
C VAL A 566 -44.54 -1.87 -4.50
N SER A 567 -45.48 -2.33 -5.32
CA SER A 567 -46.83 -1.74 -5.35
C SER A 567 -47.56 -2.02 -4.04
N LEU A 568 -48.27 -1.01 -3.54
CA LEU A 568 -49.12 -1.14 -2.36
C LEU A 568 -50.49 -1.68 -2.76
N GLU A 569 -51.11 -2.43 -1.86
CA GLU A 569 -52.42 -3.08 -2.08
C GLU A 569 -53.55 -2.40 -1.30
N GLY A 570 -53.22 -1.42 -0.44
CA GLY A 570 -54.20 -0.66 0.34
C GLY A 570 -54.99 -1.48 1.35
N SER A 571 -54.39 -2.54 1.90
CA SER A 571 -55.08 -3.47 2.82
C SER A 571 -55.41 -2.91 4.20
N GLY A 572 -54.85 -1.76 4.60
CA GLY A 572 -55.01 -1.19 5.95
C GLY A 572 -54.31 -2.01 7.05
N THR A 573 -53.34 -2.87 6.70
CA THR A 573 -52.63 -3.74 7.63
C THR A 573 -51.11 -3.58 7.53
N TRP A 574 -50.38 -4.05 8.56
CA TRP A 574 -48.92 -4.09 8.53
C TRP A 574 -48.43 -5.22 7.63
N LYS A 575 -47.60 -4.89 6.64
CA LYS A 575 -46.99 -5.85 5.71
C LYS A 575 -45.47 -5.78 5.76
N SER A 576 -44.83 -6.85 5.32
CA SER A 576 -43.38 -6.94 5.21
C SER A 576 -43.00 -7.23 3.76
N THR A 577 -42.02 -6.51 3.24
CA THR A 577 -41.45 -6.79 1.91
C THR A 577 -39.93 -6.75 1.96
N SER A 578 -39.28 -7.32 0.95
CA SER A 578 -37.82 -7.42 0.85
C SER A 578 -37.30 -6.83 -0.44
N PHE A 579 -36.24 -6.04 -0.34
CA PHE A 579 -35.51 -5.50 -1.47
C PHE A 579 -34.13 -6.15 -1.54
N THR A 580 -33.83 -6.84 -2.63
CA THR A 580 -32.50 -7.38 -2.88
C THR A 580 -31.70 -6.39 -3.72
N ILE A 581 -30.69 -5.78 -3.11
CA ILE A 581 -29.82 -4.78 -3.75
C ILE A 581 -28.47 -5.41 -4.09
N ARG A 582 -27.95 -5.12 -5.29
CA ARG A 582 -26.82 -5.89 -5.87
C ARG A 582 -25.54 -5.09 -6.10
N ASN A 583 -25.51 -3.80 -5.74
CA ASN A 583 -24.38 -2.90 -5.95
C ASN A 583 -24.25 -1.85 -4.84
N ALA A 584 -24.62 -2.20 -3.61
CA ALA A 584 -24.58 -1.28 -2.49
C ALA A 584 -23.13 -0.89 -2.17
N ARG A 585 -22.86 0.42 -2.16
CA ARG A 585 -21.58 0.99 -1.74
C ARG A 585 -21.58 1.36 -0.28
N PHE A 586 -22.71 1.83 0.24
CA PHE A 586 -22.87 2.22 1.65
C PHE A 586 -21.73 3.14 2.13
N GLN A 587 -21.39 4.12 1.29
CA GLN A 587 -20.34 5.12 1.52
C GLN A 587 -20.87 6.40 2.18
N GLY A 588 -22.17 6.47 2.48
CA GLY A 588 -22.79 7.63 3.11
C GLY A 588 -23.03 8.77 2.14
N ARG A 589 -23.21 8.48 0.85
CA ARG A 589 -23.37 9.52 -0.19
C ARG A 589 -24.78 10.09 -0.29
N GLN A 590 -25.76 9.54 0.43
CA GLN A 590 -27.06 10.20 0.61
C GLN A 590 -26.99 11.30 1.67
N ASN A 591 -28.04 12.11 1.77
CA ASN A 591 -28.19 13.14 2.79
C ASN A 591 -27.78 12.64 4.19
N ASP A 592 -26.97 13.45 4.88
CA ASP A 592 -26.46 13.22 6.24
C ASP A 592 -25.79 11.86 6.48
N GLY A 593 -25.09 11.35 5.47
CA GLY A 593 -24.32 10.12 5.59
C GLY A 593 -25.17 8.85 5.51
N ALA A 594 -26.42 8.95 5.04
CA ALA A 594 -27.30 7.81 4.92
C ALA A 594 -26.82 6.82 3.84
N TYR A 595 -27.07 5.54 4.11
CA TYR A 595 -26.72 4.42 3.23
C TYR A 595 -27.93 3.93 2.45
N PHE A 596 -29.14 4.15 2.96
CA PHE A 596 -30.38 3.96 2.22
C PHE A 596 -31.55 4.71 2.84
N ARG A 597 -32.62 4.89 2.07
CA ARG A 597 -33.84 5.57 2.47
C ARG A 597 -35.07 4.93 1.82
N PHE A 598 -36.22 5.02 2.49
CA PHE A 598 -37.51 4.62 1.93
C PHE A 598 -38.38 5.83 1.61
N SER A 599 -39.26 5.72 0.61
CA SER A 599 -40.32 6.70 0.30
C SER A 599 -41.51 6.06 -0.41
N LEU A 600 -42.59 6.83 -0.59
CA LEU A 600 -43.69 6.51 -1.49
C LEU A 600 -43.62 7.34 -2.77
N LYS A 601 -43.92 6.73 -3.92
CA LYS A 601 -43.82 7.37 -5.25
C LYS A 601 -44.69 8.62 -5.41
N ASN A 602 -45.92 8.58 -4.90
CA ASN A 602 -46.89 9.69 -4.94
C ASN A 602 -47.69 9.69 -3.62
N PRO A 603 -47.35 10.53 -2.62
CA PRO A 603 -47.93 10.40 -1.30
C PRO A 603 -49.21 11.26 -1.18
N LYS A 604 -50.37 10.64 -1.39
CA LYS A 604 -51.61 11.10 -0.71
C LYS A 604 -51.70 10.57 0.73
N ALA A 605 -50.83 9.62 1.09
CA ALA A 605 -50.71 9.00 2.40
C ALA A 605 -49.26 9.09 2.91
N ALA A 606 -49.09 9.12 4.24
CA ALA A 606 -47.78 9.26 4.87
C ALA A 606 -47.15 7.89 5.14
N MET A 607 -45.96 7.64 4.60
CA MET A 607 -45.21 6.38 4.77
C MET A 607 -44.93 6.09 6.26
N ALA A 608 -45.44 4.97 6.77
CA ALA A 608 -45.17 4.50 8.12
C ALA A 608 -44.35 3.20 8.11
N LEU A 609 -43.27 3.17 8.89
CA LEU A 609 -42.36 2.05 9.04
C LEU A 609 -42.27 1.64 10.51
N ARG A 610 -42.18 0.33 10.75
CA ARG A 610 -42.06 -0.23 12.11
C ARG A 610 -40.77 -1.00 12.34
N SER A 611 -40.22 -1.62 11.31
CA SER A 611 -38.91 -2.26 11.40
C SER A 611 -38.19 -2.31 10.06
N VAL A 612 -36.86 -2.24 10.11
CA VAL A 612 -35.99 -2.49 8.96
C VAL A 612 -34.94 -3.51 9.40
N SER A 613 -34.80 -4.60 8.67
CA SER A 613 -33.78 -5.62 8.88
C SER A 613 -32.91 -5.75 7.64
N LEU A 614 -31.64 -6.03 7.83
CA LEU A 614 -30.69 -6.30 6.78
C LEU A 614 -30.12 -7.70 6.98
N TYR A 615 -30.20 -8.49 5.91
CA TYR A 615 -29.61 -9.82 5.83
C TYR A 615 -28.44 -9.80 4.86
N TYR A 616 -27.31 -10.34 5.32
CA TYR A 616 -26.17 -10.69 4.50
C TYR A 616 -25.94 -12.19 4.63
N SER A 617 -25.98 -12.91 3.51
CA SER A 617 -25.66 -14.34 3.50
C SER A 617 -24.20 -14.53 3.10
N ALA A 618 -23.36 -14.93 4.07
CA ALA A 618 -22.05 -15.52 3.80
C ALA A 618 -22.14 -16.90 3.11
N LYS A 619 -23.35 -17.40 2.86
CA LYS A 619 -23.63 -18.61 2.08
C LYS A 619 -24.75 -18.36 1.08
N GLY A 620 -24.41 -17.74 -0.05
CA GLY A 620 -24.85 -18.37 -1.29
C GLY A 620 -24.26 -19.79 -1.37
N PRO A 621 -24.75 -20.68 -2.24
CA PRO A 621 -23.97 -21.88 -2.56
C PRO A 621 -22.52 -21.43 -2.85
N PRO A 622 -21.49 -22.18 -2.40
CA PRO A 622 -20.10 -21.82 -2.74
C PRO A 622 -20.07 -21.48 -4.23
N PRO A 623 -19.35 -20.43 -4.66
CA PRO A 623 -19.14 -20.26 -6.08
C PRO A 623 -18.65 -21.62 -6.56
N GLN A 624 -19.37 -22.20 -7.53
CA GLN A 624 -18.96 -23.48 -8.07
C GLN A 624 -17.63 -23.20 -8.75
N ILE A 625 -16.54 -23.55 -8.07
CA ILE A 625 -15.19 -23.35 -8.55
C ILE A 625 -14.82 -24.62 -9.28
N LYS A 626 -14.76 -24.51 -10.60
CA LYS A 626 -14.24 -25.58 -11.46
C LYS A 626 -12.79 -25.28 -11.77
N PHE A 627 -11.93 -26.24 -11.50
CA PHE A 627 -10.51 -26.16 -11.85
C PHE A 627 -10.24 -27.08 -13.03
N GLU A 628 -9.63 -26.53 -14.07
CA GLU A 628 -9.20 -27.23 -15.28
C GLU A 628 -7.68 -27.16 -15.35
N ALA A 629 -7.02 -28.33 -15.43
CA ALA A 629 -5.58 -28.45 -15.46
C ALA A 629 -5.16 -29.47 -16.54
N PRO A 630 -4.12 -29.17 -17.34
CA PRO A 630 -3.58 -30.13 -18.30
C PRO A 630 -2.86 -31.27 -17.57
N ARG A 631 -2.95 -32.50 -18.13
CA ARG A 631 -2.21 -33.67 -17.64
C ARG A 631 -0.76 -33.67 -18.13
N SER A 632 -0.56 -33.23 -19.36
CA SER A 632 0.75 -33.07 -19.99
C SER A 632 0.79 -31.82 -20.86
N VAL A 633 2.01 -31.38 -21.17
CA VAL A 633 2.28 -30.30 -22.13
C VAL A 633 3.67 -30.55 -22.74
N LYS A 634 3.86 -30.16 -24.01
CA LYS A 634 5.18 -30.24 -24.64
C LYS A 634 6.15 -29.22 -24.03
N ARG A 635 7.44 -29.57 -23.97
CA ARG A 635 8.51 -28.66 -23.57
C ARG A 635 8.39 -27.34 -24.35
N PHE A 636 8.49 -26.23 -23.62
CA PHE A 636 8.33 -24.84 -24.09
C PHE A 636 6.90 -24.40 -24.48
N ASP A 637 5.91 -25.29 -24.51
CA ASP A 637 4.52 -24.89 -24.68
C ASP A 637 3.91 -24.40 -23.34
N PRO A 638 3.06 -23.36 -23.36
CA PRO A 638 2.40 -22.89 -22.15
C PRO A 638 1.28 -23.87 -21.73
N ALA A 639 1.43 -24.49 -20.57
CA ALA A 639 0.35 -25.19 -19.87
C ALA A 639 -0.57 -24.17 -19.20
N GLU A 640 -1.86 -24.20 -19.52
CA GLU A 640 -2.85 -23.25 -19.01
C GLU A 640 -3.76 -23.90 -17.98
N PHE A 641 -3.72 -23.37 -16.77
CA PHE A 641 -4.58 -23.74 -15.64
C PHE A 641 -5.71 -22.74 -15.55
N VAL A 642 -6.96 -23.21 -15.52
CA VAL A 642 -8.13 -22.33 -15.54
C VAL A 642 -8.97 -22.57 -14.28
N VAL A 643 -9.23 -21.50 -13.55
CA VAL A 643 -10.15 -21.50 -12.42
C VAL A 643 -11.41 -20.75 -12.84
N ARG A 644 -12.53 -21.45 -12.95
CA ARG A 644 -13.84 -20.87 -13.28
C ARG A 644 -14.67 -20.73 -12.01
N ILE A 645 -15.21 -19.54 -11.79
CA ILE A 645 -15.95 -19.16 -10.58
C ILE A 645 -17.37 -18.80 -11.02
N LYS A 646 -18.35 -19.63 -10.65
CA LYS A 646 -19.77 -19.31 -10.94
C LYS A 646 -20.27 -18.24 -9.98
N ARG A 647 -20.83 -17.15 -10.53
CA ARG A 647 -21.33 -15.97 -9.78
C ARG A 647 -20.22 -15.36 -8.91
N PRO A 648 -19.15 -14.83 -9.52
CA PRO A 648 -18.09 -14.14 -8.78
C PRO A 648 -18.68 -12.98 -7.97
N LEU A 649 -18.19 -12.81 -6.74
CA LEU A 649 -18.73 -11.86 -5.77
C LEU A 649 -17.72 -10.72 -5.45
N PHE A 650 -16.49 -10.79 -5.95
CA PHE A 650 -15.45 -9.79 -5.68
C PHE A 650 -15.74 -8.46 -6.37
N LYS A 651 -15.39 -7.35 -5.67
CA LYS A 651 -15.60 -6.00 -6.18
C LYS A 651 -14.70 -5.73 -7.37
N ASN A 652 -13.40 -6.02 -7.28
CA ASN A 652 -12.45 -5.90 -8.37
C ASN A 652 -11.58 -7.17 -8.50
N PRO A 653 -11.73 -7.96 -9.57
CA PRO A 653 -11.02 -9.22 -9.72
C PRO A 653 -9.51 -9.08 -9.96
N PHE A 654 -9.03 -7.89 -10.34
CA PHE A 654 -7.63 -7.60 -10.64
C PHE A 654 -6.84 -7.12 -9.41
N THR A 655 -7.51 -6.82 -8.30
CA THR A 655 -6.90 -6.30 -7.07
C THR A 655 -7.25 -7.10 -5.83
N ASP A 656 -8.43 -7.71 -5.79
CA ASP A 656 -8.97 -8.27 -4.56
C ASP A 656 -8.70 -9.77 -4.41
N VAL A 657 -8.29 -10.44 -5.50
CA VAL A 657 -8.06 -11.88 -5.57
C VAL A 657 -6.79 -12.17 -6.35
N GLU A 658 -5.96 -13.05 -5.80
CA GLU A 658 -4.70 -13.50 -6.37
C GLU A 658 -4.77 -15.00 -6.66
N LEU A 659 -4.24 -15.40 -7.81
CA LEU A 659 -3.97 -16.80 -8.15
C LEU A 659 -2.46 -16.97 -8.20
N THR A 660 -1.89 -17.84 -7.38
CA THR A 660 -0.46 -18.15 -7.38
C THR A 660 -0.25 -19.64 -7.59
N GLY A 661 0.90 -20.03 -8.15
CA GLY A 661 1.25 -21.42 -8.39
C GLY A 661 2.71 -21.72 -8.09
N GLU A 662 2.94 -22.88 -7.48
CA GLU A 662 4.28 -23.44 -7.27
C GLU A 662 4.39 -24.75 -8.06
N PHE A 663 5.48 -24.92 -8.82
CA PHE A 663 5.76 -26.08 -9.66
C PHE A 663 7.13 -26.67 -9.27
N VAL A 664 7.15 -27.95 -8.92
CA VAL A 664 8.34 -28.64 -8.42
C VAL A 664 8.65 -29.83 -9.31
N PRO A 665 9.73 -29.80 -10.11
CA PRO A 665 10.21 -31.00 -10.80
C PRO A 665 10.76 -32.00 -9.78
N ALA A 666 10.69 -33.29 -10.07
CA ALA A 666 11.25 -34.32 -9.18
C ALA A 666 12.74 -34.03 -8.88
N GLY A 667 13.07 -33.82 -7.60
CA GLY A 667 14.44 -33.53 -7.15
C GLY A 667 15.00 -32.13 -7.47
N GLY A 668 14.18 -31.19 -7.98
CA GLY A 668 14.65 -29.86 -8.37
C GLY A 668 14.01 -28.69 -7.63
N THR A 669 14.42 -27.48 -7.99
CA THR A 669 13.99 -26.22 -7.34
C THR A 669 12.55 -25.85 -7.68
N THR A 670 11.82 -25.32 -6.70
CA THR A 670 10.46 -24.82 -6.89
C THR A 670 10.44 -23.59 -7.81
N ILE A 671 9.59 -23.63 -8.84
CA ILE A 671 9.31 -22.50 -9.74
C ILE A 671 7.99 -21.88 -9.29
N ARG A 672 8.01 -20.58 -9.00
CA ARG A 672 6.82 -19.82 -8.59
C ARG A 672 6.32 -18.99 -9.76
N VAL A 673 5.02 -19.02 -10.00
CA VAL A 673 4.39 -18.27 -11.08
C VAL A 673 3.10 -17.61 -10.59
N GLU A 674 2.83 -16.41 -11.10
CA GLU A 674 1.59 -15.69 -10.82
C GLU A 674 0.54 -15.98 -11.90
N GLY A 675 -0.71 -16.05 -11.48
CA GLY A 675 -1.88 -16.07 -12.34
C GLY A 675 -2.51 -14.69 -12.46
N PHE A 676 -3.55 -14.60 -13.30
CA PHE A 676 -4.22 -13.35 -13.62
C PHE A 676 -5.73 -13.56 -13.78
N ALA A 677 -6.51 -12.53 -13.48
CA ALA A 677 -7.93 -12.51 -13.81
C ALA A 677 -8.10 -12.41 -15.34
N ASP A 678 -8.87 -13.32 -15.94
CA ASP A 678 -9.17 -13.32 -17.37
C ASP A 678 -10.66 -13.09 -17.63
N SER A 679 -11.30 -12.24 -16.82
CA SER A 679 -12.70 -11.84 -16.99
C SER A 679 -12.98 -10.58 -16.20
N GLN A 680 -13.86 -9.72 -16.72
CA GLN A 680 -14.12 -8.41 -16.10
C GLN A 680 -14.84 -8.51 -14.76
N ASP A 681 -15.63 -9.56 -14.60
CA ASP A 681 -16.33 -9.91 -13.37
C ASP A 681 -15.54 -10.89 -12.51
N GLY A 682 -14.37 -11.37 -12.97
CA GLY A 682 -13.51 -12.43 -12.40
C GLY A 682 -14.15 -13.82 -12.32
N SER A 683 -15.12 -14.13 -13.18
CA SER A 683 -15.62 -15.49 -13.39
C SER A 683 -14.55 -16.49 -13.88
N ILE A 684 -13.41 -15.99 -14.36
CA ILE A 684 -12.28 -16.76 -14.91
C ILE A 684 -10.97 -16.16 -14.39
N TYR A 685 -10.13 -17.00 -13.80
CA TYR A 685 -8.70 -16.77 -13.57
C TYR A 685 -7.89 -17.79 -14.35
N ARG A 686 -6.72 -17.39 -14.83
CA ARG A 686 -5.78 -18.27 -15.52
C ARG A 686 -4.40 -18.17 -14.90
N LEU A 687 -3.67 -19.26 -14.96
CA LEU A 687 -2.24 -19.31 -14.66
C LEU A 687 -1.56 -20.08 -15.78
N ARG A 688 -0.46 -19.55 -16.31
CA ARG A 688 0.28 -20.16 -17.41
C ARG A 688 1.65 -20.60 -16.92
N PHE A 689 1.98 -21.86 -17.13
CA PHE A 689 3.27 -22.45 -16.78
C PHE A 689 3.99 -22.98 -18.02
N CYS A 690 5.25 -22.61 -18.24
CA CYS A 690 6.07 -23.10 -19.36
C CYS A 690 7.20 -24.02 -18.84
N PRO A 691 7.06 -25.35 -18.95
CA PRO A 691 8.11 -26.27 -18.49
C PRO A 691 9.28 -26.38 -19.48
N LYS A 692 10.49 -26.49 -18.94
CA LYS A 692 11.77 -26.55 -19.70
C LYS A 692 12.45 -27.91 -19.73
N LEU A 693 12.09 -28.84 -18.83
CA LEU A 693 12.75 -30.15 -18.70
C LEU A 693 11.87 -31.24 -19.34
N ALA A 694 12.26 -31.76 -20.51
CA ALA A 694 11.53 -32.84 -21.18
C ALA A 694 11.60 -34.15 -20.37
N GLY A 695 10.53 -34.94 -20.40
CA GLY A 695 10.41 -36.21 -19.67
C GLY A 695 10.16 -36.07 -18.17
N VAL A 696 10.12 -34.84 -17.64
CA VAL A 696 9.98 -34.59 -16.19
C VAL A 696 8.52 -34.35 -15.83
N THR A 697 8.08 -34.97 -14.74
CA THR A 697 6.78 -34.66 -14.10
C THR A 697 6.97 -33.58 -13.04
N TYR A 698 6.21 -32.50 -13.14
CA TYR A 698 6.15 -31.41 -12.17
C TYR A 698 4.97 -31.64 -11.22
N ALA A 699 5.22 -31.68 -9.91
CA ALA A 699 4.17 -31.55 -8.91
C ALA A 699 3.79 -30.07 -8.79
N TYR A 700 2.49 -29.75 -8.83
CA TYR A 700 2.04 -28.37 -8.70
C TYR A 700 1.13 -28.15 -7.49
N SER A 701 1.16 -26.93 -6.96
CA SER A 701 0.26 -26.42 -5.93
C SER A 701 -0.15 -24.99 -6.28
N LEU A 702 -1.40 -24.80 -6.67
CA LEU A 702 -1.99 -23.48 -6.94
C LEU A 702 -2.85 -23.02 -5.77
N ARG A 703 -2.87 -21.72 -5.48
CA ARG A 703 -3.71 -21.10 -4.46
C ARG A 703 -4.46 -19.90 -5.05
N LEU A 704 -5.79 -19.96 -5.01
CA LEU A 704 -6.66 -18.81 -5.25
C LEU A 704 -7.04 -18.21 -3.89
N HIS A 705 -6.63 -16.97 -3.62
CA HIS A 705 -6.90 -16.32 -2.34
C HIS A 705 -7.26 -14.83 -2.46
N GLY A 706 -8.14 -14.36 -1.58
CA GLY A 706 -8.64 -12.97 -1.57
C GLY A 706 -10.16 -12.90 -1.64
N SER A 707 -10.75 -11.78 -1.21
CA SER A 707 -12.21 -11.58 -1.10
C SER A 707 -12.98 -12.75 -0.45
N GLY A 708 -12.45 -13.31 0.64
CA GLY A 708 -13.07 -14.43 1.35
C GLY A 708 -12.92 -15.80 0.67
N ILE A 709 -12.19 -15.90 -0.44
CA ILE A 709 -11.79 -17.14 -1.07
C ILE A 709 -10.40 -17.54 -0.53
N ASP A 710 -10.25 -18.80 -0.15
CA ASP A 710 -8.95 -19.46 0.03
C ASP A 710 -9.12 -20.92 -0.44
N ARG A 711 -8.59 -21.22 -1.63
CA ARG A 711 -8.72 -22.52 -2.29
C ARG A 711 -7.38 -22.95 -2.82
N ARG A 712 -7.02 -24.20 -2.52
CA ARG A 712 -5.78 -24.83 -3.00
C ARG A 712 -6.13 -25.93 -4.00
N PHE A 713 -5.34 -26.00 -5.07
CA PHE A 713 -5.41 -27.04 -6.09
C PHE A 713 -4.04 -27.69 -6.20
N THR A 714 -3.99 -29.02 -6.27
CA THR A 714 -2.74 -29.77 -6.42
C THR A 714 -2.86 -30.79 -7.53
N GLY A 715 -1.73 -31.22 -8.07
CA GLY A 715 -1.70 -32.25 -9.10
C GLY A 715 -0.32 -32.42 -9.70
N LYS A 716 -0.27 -33.04 -10.88
CA LYS A 716 0.96 -33.33 -11.61
C LYS A 716 0.81 -32.91 -13.07
N LEU A 717 1.90 -32.43 -13.66
CA LEU A 717 2.00 -32.05 -15.06
C LEU A 717 3.22 -32.75 -15.67
N LEU A 718 3.02 -33.61 -16.67
CA LEU A 718 4.11 -34.20 -17.44
C LEU A 718 4.60 -33.22 -18.51
N CYS A 719 5.90 -32.95 -18.55
CA CYS A 719 6.53 -32.22 -19.65
C CYS A 719 7.01 -33.21 -20.71
N GLU A 720 6.36 -33.23 -21.87
CA GLU A 720 6.69 -34.08 -23.00
C GLU A 720 7.86 -33.50 -23.82
N PRO A 721 8.64 -34.32 -24.52
CA PRO A 721 9.59 -33.83 -25.52
C PRO A 721 8.92 -32.94 -26.58
N SER A 722 9.71 -32.05 -27.19
CA SER A 722 9.24 -31.11 -28.20
C SER A 722 10.37 -30.81 -29.18
N ASP A 723 10.02 -30.79 -30.47
CA ASP A 723 10.91 -30.40 -31.58
C ASP A 723 10.98 -28.89 -31.77
N ARG A 724 10.23 -28.11 -30.96
CA ARG A 724 10.33 -26.65 -31.00
C ARG A 724 11.73 -26.20 -30.61
N SER A 725 12.24 -25.21 -31.34
CA SER A 725 13.51 -24.55 -31.05
C SER A 725 13.58 -23.93 -29.65
N GLY A 726 12.42 -23.67 -29.02
CA GLY A 726 12.34 -23.04 -27.71
C GLY A 726 12.68 -21.54 -27.75
N PRO A 727 12.75 -20.90 -26.57
CA PRO A 727 12.96 -19.47 -26.49
C PRO A 727 14.31 -19.05 -27.06
N VAL A 728 14.35 -17.87 -27.65
CA VAL A 728 15.60 -17.21 -27.99
C VAL A 728 16.22 -16.64 -26.72
N ILE A 729 17.50 -16.95 -26.51
CA ILE A 729 18.31 -16.48 -25.38
C ILE A 729 19.60 -15.83 -25.92
N VAL A 730 20.31 -15.09 -25.08
CA VAL A 730 21.71 -14.71 -25.38
C VAL A 730 22.54 -15.99 -25.49
N ASP A 731 23.37 -16.09 -26.52
CA ASP A 731 24.26 -17.24 -26.70
C ASP A 731 25.34 -17.25 -25.61
N PRO A 732 25.38 -18.28 -24.74
CA PRO A 732 26.38 -18.37 -23.68
C PRO A 732 27.82 -18.49 -24.20
N GLN A 733 28.02 -18.95 -25.43
CA GLN A 733 29.35 -19.08 -26.04
C GLN A 733 29.74 -17.80 -26.80
N HIS A 734 28.76 -17.12 -27.40
CA HIS A 734 28.96 -15.89 -28.16
C HIS A 734 28.03 -14.79 -27.63
N PRO A 735 28.34 -14.15 -26.48
CA PRO A 735 27.39 -13.32 -25.74
C PRO A 735 26.90 -12.05 -26.48
N ARG A 736 27.43 -11.75 -27.66
CA ARG A 736 26.91 -10.72 -28.58
C ARG A 736 25.84 -11.23 -29.55
N HIS A 737 25.50 -12.51 -29.49
CA HIS A 737 24.58 -13.16 -30.42
C HIS A 737 23.46 -13.88 -29.69
N PHE A 738 22.46 -14.30 -30.47
CA PHE A 738 21.30 -14.99 -29.97
C PHE A 738 21.30 -16.44 -30.43
N ILE A 739 20.77 -17.33 -29.58
CA ILE A 739 20.62 -18.75 -29.88
C ILE A 739 19.26 -19.25 -29.40
N HIS A 740 18.71 -20.26 -30.07
CA HIS A 740 17.56 -20.97 -29.58
C HIS A 740 17.94 -21.93 -28.44
N ALA A 741 17.31 -21.77 -27.27
CA ALA A 741 17.64 -22.57 -26.09
C ALA A 741 17.41 -24.09 -26.27
N GLY A 742 16.40 -24.46 -27.07
CA GLY A 742 16.02 -25.85 -27.32
C GLY A 742 16.82 -26.52 -28.43
N SER A 743 16.87 -25.91 -29.62
CA SER A 743 17.55 -26.48 -30.79
C SER A 743 19.06 -26.18 -30.84
N ARG A 744 19.53 -25.22 -30.04
CA ARG A 744 20.92 -24.74 -30.05
C ARG A 744 21.38 -24.20 -31.40
N LYS A 745 20.46 -23.78 -32.26
CA LYS A 745 20.76 -23.11 -33.53
C LYS A 745 20.86 -21.59 -33.33
N PRO A 746 21.81 -20.89 -33.98
CA PRO A 746 21.88 -19.44 -33.98
C PRO A 746 20.57 -18.80 -34.44
N PHE A 747 20.25 -17.64 -33.86
CA PHE A 747 19.09 -16.83 -34.23
C PHE A 747 19.56 -15.49 -34.82
N TYR A 748 19.49 -15.34 -36.14
CA TYR A 748 19.74 -14.05 -36.77
C TYR A 748 18.49 -13.18 -36.69
N HIS A 749 18.58 -12.05 -35.99
CA HIS A 749 17.46 -11.16 -35.79
C HIS A 749 17.19 -10.25 -37.01
N LEU A 750 15.95 -10.28 -37.51
CA LEU A 750 15.41 -9.27 -38.43
C LEU A 750 14.04 -8.78 -37.92
N GLY A 751 14.03 -7.57 -37.35
CA GLY A 751 12.85 -7.01 -36.70
C GLY A 751 11.94 -6.18 -37.60
N TYR A 752 10.67 -6.08 -37.21
CA TYR A 752 9.64 -5.22 -37.79
C TYR A 752 8.98 -4.33 -36.71
N THR A 753 8.83 -3.05 -37.00
CA THR A 753 8.14 -2.08 -36.11
C THR A 753 6.68 -1.95 -36.49
N ALA A 754 5.79 -2.28 -35.54
CA ALA A 754 4.34 -2.17 -35.69
C ALA A 754 3.73 -1.65 -34.38
N TYR A 755 4.00 -0.38 -34.02
CA TYR A 755 3.66 0.17 -32.71
C TYR A 755 2.17 -0.02 -32.35
N HIS A 756 1.25 0.30 -33.27
CA HIS A 756 -0.21 0.18 -33.08
C HIS A 756 -0.79 -1.14 -33.56
N LEU A 757 0.02 -2.19 -33.73
CA LEU A 757 -0.47 -3.48 -34.23
C LEU A 757 -1.78 -3.89 -33.54
N LEU A 758 -1.82 -3.76 -32.21
CA LEU A 758 -2.96 -4.18 -31.39
C LEU A 758 -3.91 -3.05 -31.02
N ASP A 759 -3.69 -1.83 -31.49
CA ASP A 759 -4.58 -0.69 -31.22
C ASP A 759 -6.02 -1.00 -31.66
N THR A 760 -7.00 -0.36 -31.01
CA THR A 760 -8.43 -0.55 -31.30
C THR A 760 -8.85 -0.11 -32.71
N SER A 761 -8.04 0.71 -33.38
CA SER A 761 -8.23 1.09 -34.78
C SER A 761 -7.98 -0.05 -35.77
N ASN A 762 -7.14 -1.02 -35.42
CA ASN A 762 -6.96 -2.23 -36.20
C ASN A 762 -8.00 -3.26 -35.77
N ASN A 763 -8.53 -4.05 -36.70
CA ASN A 763 -9.31 -5.25 -36.39
C ASN A 763 -8.43 -6.51 -36.38
N ASP A 764 -9.02 -7.67 -36.08
CA ASP A 764 -8.28 -8.92 -35.96
C ASP A 764 -7.71 -9.43 -37.29
N ALA A 765 -8.42 -9.20 -38.41
CA ALA A 765 -7.95 -9.57 -39.73
C ALA A 765 -6.75 -8.71 -40.17
N GLN A 766 -6.73 -7.43 -39.82
CA GLN A 766 -5.58 -6.55 -40.06
C GLN A 766 -4.35 -7.01 -39.28
N VAL A 767 -4.51 -7.39 -38.00
CA VAL A 767 -3.42 -7.94 -37.18
C VAL A 767 -2.84 -9.20 -37.82
N ASP A 768 -3.71 -10.14 -38.21
CA ASP A 768 -3.29 -11.39 -38.83
C ASP A 768 -2.59 -11.12 -40.18
N ALA A 769 -3.11 -10.18 -40.99
CA ALA A 769 -2.50 -9.77 -42.25
C ALA A 769 -1.11 -9.14 -42.06
N THR A 770 -0.90 -8.36 -41.00
CA THR A 770 0.42 -7.80 -40.67
C THR A 770 1.40 -8.90 -40.24
N ILE A 771 0.96 -9.86 -39.43
CA ILE A 771 1.80 -11.01 -39.04
C ILE A 771 2.15 -11.86 -40.27
N ASP A 772 1.19 -12.13 -41.15
CA ASP A 772 1.41 -12.89 -42.38
C ASP A 772 2.35 -12.16 -43.35
N TYR A 773 2.26 -10.82 -43.41
CA TYR A 773 3.23 -10.01 -44.13
C TYR A 773 4.64 -10.19 -43.56
N CYS A 774 4.78 -10.17 -42.22
CA CYS A 774 6.06 -10.40 -41.57
C CYS A 774 6.64 -11.77 -41.92
N VAL A 775 5.82 -12.83 -41.93
CA VAL A 775 6.22 -14.17 -42.38
C VAL A 775 6.70 -14.16 -43.84
N ARG A 776 5.93 -13.57 -44.76
CA ARG A 776 6.29 -13.50 -46.19
C ARG A 776 7.59 -12.72 -46.43
N MET A 777 7.84 -11.67 -45.66
CA MET A 777 9.06 -10.86 -45.75
C MET A 777 10.20 -11.39 -44.86
N ARG A 778 10.01 -12.53 -44.20
CA ARG A 778 10.97 -13.17 -43.28
C ARG A 778 11.38 -12.29 -42.08
N PHE A 779 10.54 -11.37 -41.62
CA PHE A 779 10.72 -10.77 -40.30
C PHE A 779 10.45 -11.83 -39.22
N ASN A 780 11.34 -11.97 -38.24
CA ASN A 780 11.22 -12.95 -37.15
C ASN A 780 11.13 -12.30 -35.77
N LYS A 781 10.98 -10.97 -35.72
CA LYS A 781 10.59 -10.24 -34.52
C LYS A 781 9.63 -9.13 -34.90
N ILE A 782 8.59 -8.91 -34.11
CA ILE A 782 7.70 -7.76 -34.20
C ILE A 782 7.71 -7.03 -32.87
N ARG A 783 7.95 -5.71 -32.88
CA ARG A 783 7.78 -4.85 -31.70
C ARG A 783 6.49 -4.05 -31.79
N PHE A 784 5.72 -4.05 -30.70
CA PHE A 784 4.41 -3.39 -30.61
C PHE A 784 4.12 -2.92 -29.19
N LEU A 785 3.26 -1.91 -29.05
CA LEU A 785 2.88 -1.33 -27.77
C LEU A 785 1.80 -2.15 -27.09
N LEU A 786 2.00 -2.47 -25.81
CA LEU A 786 0.95 -3.03 -24.95
C LEU A 786 -0.08 -1.97 -24.63
N THR A 787 0.32 -0.79 -24.14
CA THR A 787 -0.59 0.30 -23.73
C THR A 787 -1.25 1.05 -24.88
N GLY A 788 -0.94 0.71 -26.14
CA GLY A 788 -1.33 1.50 -27.31
C GLY A 788 -0.70 2.90 -27.33
N TYR A 789 -1.23 3.78 -28.16
CA TYR A 789 -0.84 5.19 -28.19
C TYR A 789 -2.08 6.08 -28.36
N PRO A 790 -2.33 7.02 -27.45
CA PRO A 790 -3.52 7.86 -27.50
C PRO A 790 -3.30 8.99 -28.52
N ARG A 791 -3.38 8.71 -29.83
CA ARG A 791 -3.38 9.70 -30.92
C ARG A 791 -4.57 9.44 -31.84
N ASP A 792 -5.04 10.48 -32.53
CA ASP A 792 -5.99 10.34 -33.65
C ASP A 792 -5.40 9.38 -34.70
N ASN A 793 -6.25 8.60 -35.39
CA ASN A 793 -5.89 7.72 -36.50
C ASN A 793 -5.56 8.55 -37.75
N ASP A 794 -4.75 9.58 -37.58
CA ASP A 794 -4.59 10.66 -38.55
C ASP A 794 -3.87 10.14 -39.79
N LYS A 795 -4.64 9.94 -40.85
CA LYS A 795 -4.14 9.59 -42.19
C LYS A 795 -3.71 10.83 -42.99
N ARG A 796 -3.84 12.03 -42.44
CA ARG A 796 -3.51 13.30 -43.12
C ARG A 796 -2.01 13.62 -42.98
N PRO A 797 -1.40 14.31 -43.96
CA PRO A 797 -0.03 14.83 -43.85
C PRO A 797 0.14 15.78 -42.65
N VAL A 798 1.37 15.90 -42.11
CA VAL A 798 1.71 16.83 -40.99
C VAL A 798 1.36 18.30 -41.29
N THR A 799 1.24 18.67 -42.56
CA THR A 799 0.83 20.01 -43.01
C THR A 799 -0.66 20.29 -42.79
N ASP A 800 -1.47 19.26 -42.62
CA ASP A 800 -2.95 19.34 -42.58
C ASP A 800 -3.49 19.21 -41.15
N THR A 801 -2.60 19.10 -40.15
CA THR A 801 -2.98 19.11 -38.73
C THR A 801 -3.19 20.54 -38.23
N PRO A 802 -4.36 20.89 -37.66
CA PRO A 802 -4.71 22.27 -37.26
C PRO A 802 -3.99 22.79 -36.00
N TYR A 803 -3.00 22.06 -35.47
CA TYR A 803 -2.33 22.41 -34.22
C TYR A 803 -0.81 22.59 -34.41
N VAL A 804 -0.35 23.83 -34.29
CA VAL A 804 1.08 24.18 -34.22
C VAL A 804 1.42 24.52 -32.76
N PRO A 805 2.36 23.79 -32.11
CA PRO A 805 2.74 24.07 -30.74
C PRO A 805 3.52 25.39 -30.58
N PRO A 806 3.41 26.06 -29.41
CA PRO A 806 4.17 27.29 -29.12
C PRO A 806 5.70 27.10 -29.04
N LYS A 807 6.20 25.86 -29.01
CA LYS A 807 7.63 25.51 -28.95
C LYS A 807 7.97 24.33 -29.87
N GLY A 808 7.87 24.55 -31.18
CA GLY A 808 8.77 23.96 -32.19
C GLY A 808 8.73 22.47 -32.52
N ASN A 809 8.07 21.59 -31.74
CA ASN A 809 7.93 20.17 -32.10
C ASN A 809 6.49 19.63 -31.90
N PRO A 810 5.71 19.37 -32.98
CA PRO A 810 4.37 18.78 -32.90
C PRO A 810 4.34 17.32 -32.43
N TRP A 811 5.50 16.70 -32.18
CA TRP A 811 5.60 15.39 -31.53
C TRP A 811 5.65 15.48 -30.00
N ASN A 812 5.84 16.68 -29.43
CA ASN A 812 5.98 16.91 -27.99
C ASN A 812 4.75 17.57 -27.35
N VAL A 813 3.62 17.62 -28.07
CA VAL A 813 2.40 18.28 -27.59
C VAL A 813 1.62 17.43 -26.61
N PRO A 814 1.08 18.04 -25.53
CA PRO A 814 0.25 17.32 -24.57
C PRO A 814 -1.01 16.77 -25.25
N ASN A 815 -1.04 15.47 -25.51
CA ASN A 815 -2.18 14.84 -26.19
C ASN A 815 -3.43 14.70 -25.29
N TYR A 816 -3.28 15.02 -24.01
CA TYR A 816 -4.35 15.20 -23.03
C TYR A 816 -5.01 16.59 -23.08
N GLY A 817 -4.62 17.46 -24.02
CA GLY A 817 -5.29 18.75 -24.28
C GLY A 817 -6.38 18.70 -25.36
N SER A 818 -6.65 17.53 -25.94
CA SER A 818 -7.71 17.33 -26.93
C SER A 818 -9.10 17.47 -26.27
N ARG A 819 -10.12 17.87 -27.05
CA ARG A 819 -11.49 17.93 -26.52
C ARG A 819 -11.91 16.52 -26.08
N PRO A 820 -12.66 16.37 -24.98
CA PRO A 820 -13.20 15.07 -24.57
C PRO A 820 -13.78 14.30 -25.77
N GLN A 821 -13.42 13.01 -25.90
CA GLN A 821 -13.88 12.05 -26.94
C GLN A 821 -13.16 12.08 -28.30
N GLN A 822 -12.11 12.88 -28.49
CA GLN A 822 -11.42 12.99 -29.79
C GLN A 822 -10.11 12.18 -29.92
N VAL A 823 -9.72 11.40 -28.92
CA VAL A 823 -8.48 10.58 -28.95
C VAL A 823 -8.77 9.12 -28.67
N ASN A 824 -7.94 8.24 -29.25
CA ASN A 824 -7.97 6.82 -28.95
C ASN A 824 -7.66 6.60 -27.45
N PRO A 825 -8.42 5.72 -26.76
CA PRO A 825 -8.16 5.40 -25.37
C PRO A 825 -6.84 4.61 -25.23
N LEU A 826 -6.29 4.51 -24.01
CA LEU A 826 -5.27 3.52 -23.64
C LEU A 826 -5.97 2.16 -23.47
N PRO A 827 -5.93 1.27 -24.46
CA PRO A 827 -6.88 0.16 -24.55
C PRO A 827 -6.63 -0.96 -23.54
N VAL A 828 -5.51 -0.96 -22.80
CA VAL A 828 -5.22 -1.95 -21.75
C VAL A 828 -6.07 -1.78 -20.50
N TRP A 829 -6.62 -0.59 -20.26
CA TRP A 829 -7.54 -0.30 -19.16
C TRP A 829 -8.96 -0.10 -19.66
N VAL A 830 -9.94 -0.30 -18.78
CA VAL A 830 -11.30 0.16 -19.04
C VAL A 830 -11.41 1.66 -18.78
N GLY A 831 -12.38 2.29 -19.43
CA GLY A 831 -12.59 3.73 -19.35
C GLY A 831 -12.15 4.44 -20.63
N GLY A 832 -12.12 5.76 -20.57
CA GLY A 832 -11.73 6.62 -21.67
C GLY A 832 -10.70 7.66 -21.25
N PRO A 833 -10.26 8.51 -22.20
CA PRO A 833 -9.34 9.60 -21.91
C PRO A 833 -9.75 10.40 -20.67
N HIS A 834 -8.80 10.63 -19.75
CA HIS A 834 -8.99 11.29 -18.44
C HIS A 834 -9.87 10.56 -17.40
N HIS A 835 -10.44 9.40 -17.73
CA HIS A 835 -11.39 8.67 -16.89
C HIS A 835 -11.09 7.16 -16.88
N TYR A 836 -9.82 6.78 -16.92
CA TYR A 836 -9.39 5.38 -16.85
C TYR A 836 -9.56 4.83 -15.44
N ASP A 837 -9.95 3.55 -15.35
CA ASP A 837 -9.82 2.77 -14.12
C ASP A 837 -8.50 1.98 -14.17
N PHE A 838 -7.43 2.58 -13.66
CA PHE A 838 -6.10 1.93 -13.59
C PHE A 838 -6.05 0.69 -12.69
N THR A 839 -7.14 0.37 -11.99
CA THR A 839 -7.27 -0.85 -11.20
C THR A 839 -7.96 -1.98 -11.97
N ARG A 840 -8.43 -1.73 -13.21
CA ARG A 840 -9.12 -2.73 -14.04
C ARG A 840 -8.61 -2.78 -15.47
N PHE A 841 -8.19 -3.97 -15.89
CA PHE A 841 -7.74 -4.19 -17.25
C PHE A 841 -8.90 -4.44 -18.21
N ASN A 842 -8.74 -4.06 -19.48
CA ASN A 842 -9.65 -4.43 -20.56
C ASN A 842 -9.37 -5.87 -21.03
N VAL A 843 -10.08 -6.85 -20.46
CA VAL A 843 -9.82 -8.28 -20.74
C VAL A 843 -9.99 -8.64 -22.22
N ALA A 844 -10.93 -8.01 -22.93
CA ALA A 844 -11.12 -8.28 -24.36
C ALA A 844 -9.87 -7.90 -25.15
N TYR A 845 -9.29 -6.74 -24.84
CA TYR A 845 -8.03 -6.29 -25.41
C TYR A 845 -6.85 -7.22 -25.08
N TRP A 846 -6.71 -7.61 -23.81
CA TRP A 846 -5.64 -8.54 -23.40
C TRP A 846 -5.75 -9.94 -24.03
N ARG A 847 -6.97 -10.41 -24.32
CA ARG A 847 -7.19 -11.65 -25.10
C ARG A 847 -6.80 -11.48 -26.56
N ARG A 848 -6.95 -10.28 -27.12
CA ARG A 848 -6.46 -9.94 -28.46
C ARG A 848 -4.92 -9.98 -28.51
N ILE A 849 -4.25 -9.46 -27.47
CA ILE A 849 -2.79 -9.62 -27.29
C ILE A 849 -2.42 -11.12 -27.22
N ASP A 850 -3.09 -11.92 -26.39
CA ASP A 850 -2.82 -13.37 -26.30
C ASP A 850 -2.91 -14.07 -27.66
N ARG A 851 -3.91 -13.71 -28.48
CA ARG A 851 -4.10 -14.30 -29.81
C ARG A 851 -2.94 -13.93 -30.72
N ALA A 852 -2.58 -12.65 -30.79
CA ALA A 852 -1.50 -12.18 -31.64
C ALA A 852 -0.15 -12.76 -31.25
N VAL A 853 0.19 -12.78 -29.94
CA VAL A 853 1.43 -13.37 -29.43
C VAL A 853 1.50 -14.86 -29.75
N ARG A 854 0.39 -15.60 -29.60
CA ARG A 854 0.32 -17.01 -29.97
C ARG A 854 0.47 -17.23 -31.48
N ARG A 855 -0.16 -16.39 -32.32
CA ARG A 855 0.00 -16.47 -33.78
C ARG A 855 1.44 -16.19 -34.20
N MET A 856 2.07 -15.16 -33.65
CA MET A 856 3.51 -14.89 -33.86
C MET A 856 4.34 -16.12 -33.49
N ARG A 857 4.05 -16.74 -32.34
CA ARG A 857 4.73 -17.95 -31.87
C ARG A 857 4.59 -19.12 -32.84
N ASP A 858 3.40 -19.33 -33.37
CA ASP A 858 3.12 -20.42 -34.31
C ASP A 858 3.87 -20.24 -35.64
N HIS A 859 4.25 -19.01 -35.96
CA HIS A 859 5.10 -18.66 -37.10
C HIS A 859 6.58 -18.44 -36.76
N GLY A 860 7.02 -18.73 -35.53
CA GLY A 860 8.41 -18.55 -35.12
C GLY A 860 8.86 -17.09 -35.04
N ILE A 861 7.92 -16.16 -34.83
CA ILE A 861 8.16 -14.73 -34.67
C ILE A 861 8.21 -14.38 -33.18
N VAL A 862 9.26 -13.67 -32.78
CA VAL A 862 9.41 -13.06 -31.46
C VAL A 862 8.47 -11.86 -31.32
N ALA A 863 7.72 -11.84 -30.23
CA ALA A 863 6.84 -10.75 -29.82
C ALA A 863 7.56 -9.86 -28.80
N THR A 864 8.15 -8.75 -29.25
CA THR A 864 8.71 -7.73 -28.36
C THR A 864 7.59 -6.85 -27.83
N CYS A 865 7.22 -7.10 -26.57
CA CYS A 865 6.18 -6.39 -25.87
C CYS A 865 6.76 -5.12 -25.26
N ILE A 866 6.49 -3.99 -25.92
CA ILE A 866 6.84 -2.67 -25.38
C ILE A 866 5.76 -2.28 -24.39
N PHE A 867 6.10 -2.09 -23.11
CA PHE A 867 5.11 -1.74 -22.10
C PHE A 867 4.41 -0.42 -22.40
N THR A 868 5.19 0.61 -22.72
CA THR A 868 4.71 1.95 -23.05
C THR A 868 5.77 2.71 -23.85
N ILE A 869 5.38 3.82 -24.49
CA ILE A 869 6.28 4.75 -25.17
C ILE A 869 6.15 6.12 -24.52
N GLU A 870 7.26 6.79 -24.23
CA GLU A 870 7.27 7.93 -23.29
C GLU A 870 6.94 9.30 -23.89
N LYS A 871 6.47 9.33 -25.13
CA LYS A 871 5.96 10.54 -25.82
C LYS A 871 4.48 10.84 -25.53
N GLN A 872 3.91 10.26 -24.47
CA GLN A 872 2.45 10.18 -24.29
C GLN A 872 1.87 11.19 -23.27
N ASN A 873 2.70 12.00 -22.61
CA ASN A 873 2.28 12.86 -21.47
C ASN A 873 1.31 12.10 -20.54
N LEU A 874 1.73 10.89 -20.12
CA LEU A 874 0.91 9.90 -19.46
C LEU A 874 0.17 10.47 -18.24
N PRO A 875 -1.02 9.92 -17.89
CA PRO A 875 -1.73 10.29 -16.67
C PRO A 875 -0.83 10.10 -15.46
N LYS A 876 -0.88 11.03 -14.50
CA LYS A 876 -0.02 10.97 -13.31
C LYS A 876 -0.26 9.70 -12.48
N GLU A 877 -1.46 9.15 -12.56
CA GLU A 877 -1.87 7.89 -11.95
C GLU A 877 -1.15 6.68 -12.53
N TYR A 878 -0.74 6.76 -13.80
CA TYR A 878 0.15 5.83 -14.50
C TYR A 878 1.50 6.51 -14.76
N GLY A 879 2.10 7.01 -13.67
CA GLY A 879 3.42 7.63 -13.65
C GLY A 879 4.54 6.65 -13.22
N PRO A 880 5.80 7.12 -13.18
CA PRO A 880 6.95 6.28 -12.89
C PRO A 880 6.85 5.75 -11.45
N LEU A 881 6.98 4.44 -11.32
CA LEU A 881 6.96 3.69 -10.05
C LEU A 881 5.64 3.82 -9.28
N THR A 882 4.54 4.09 -9.98
CA THR A 882 3.18 4.07 -9.40
C THR A 882 2.65 2.65 -9.27
N ASP A 883 1.67 2.44 -8.39
CA ASP A 883 0.99 1.14 -8.24
C ASP A 883 0.34 0.67 -9.55
N ALA A 884 -0.14 1.61 -10.39
CA ALA A 884 -0.72 1.30 -11.69
C ALA A 884 0.35 0.74 -12.66
N GLU A 885 1.55 1.32 -12.66
CA GLU A 885 2.68 0.84 -13.46
C GLU A 885 3.09 -0.56 -13.01
N TYR A 886 3.39 -0.76 -11.72
CA TYR A 886 3.74 -2.08 -11.20
C TYR A 886 2.66 -3.15 -11.49
N ARG A 887 1.38 -2.76 -11.42
CA ARG A 887 0.26 -3.67 -11.73
C ARG A 887 0.21 -4.05 -13.21
N LEU A 888 0.40 -3.10 -14.12
CA LEU A 888 0.49 -3.38 -15.57
C LEU A 888 1.59 -4.40 -15.84
N TYR A 889 2.77 -4.18 -15.27
CA TYR A 889 3.92 -5.05 -15.47
C TYR A 889 3.69 -6.46 -14.93
N ARG A 890 3.19 -6.60 -13.70
CA ARG A 890 2.81 -7.92 -13.14
C ARG A 890 1.77 -8.62 -14.00
N TYR A 891 0.73 -7.91 -14.42
CA TYR A 891 -0.35 -8.50 -15.19
C TYR A 891 0.11 -8.95 -16.58
N ALA A 892 0.95 -8.15 -17.27
CA ALA A 892 1.52 -8.54 -18.55
C ALA A 892 2.46 -9.75 -18.42
N VAL A 893 3.35 -9.76 -17.42
CA VAL A 893 4.30 -10.86 -17.19
C VAL A 893 3.55 -12.15 -16.83
N ALA A 894 2.64 -12.11 -15.85
CA ALA A 894 1.82 -13.27 -15.47
C ALA A 894 1.04 -13.86 -16.66
N ARG A 895 0.64 -12.98 -17.59
CA ARG A 895 -0.14 -13.36 -18.77
C ARG A 895 0.70 -13.87 -19.94
N LEU A 896 1.82 -13.22 -20.26
CA LEU A 896 2.54 -13.44 -21.52
C LEU A 896 3.87 -14.16 -21.35
N ALA A 897 4.53 -14.11 -20.18
CA ALA A 897 5.87 -14.65 -20.01
C ALA A 897 5.95 -16.17 -20.28
N ALA A 898 4.86 -16.91 -20.14
CA ALA A 898 4.83 -18.35 -20.46
C ALA A 898 4.96 -18.64 -21.96
N PHE A 899 4.74 -17.68 -22.86
CA PHE A 899 5.03 -17.85 -24.28
C PHE A 899 6.54 -17.70 -24.52
N ASP A 900 7.15 -18.69 -25.17
CA ASP A 900 8.59 -18.75 -25.41
C ASP A 900 9.13 -17.72 -26.41
N ASN A 901 8.24 -17.06 -27.15
CA ASN A 901 8.57 -16.02 -28.12
C ASN A 901 8.45 -14.59 -27.57
N VAL A 902 8.25 -14.38 -26.26
CA VAL A 902 8.08 -13.03 -25.68
C VAL A 902 9.41 -12.42 -25.27
N TRP A 903 9.66 -11.17 -25.68
CA TRP A 903 10.72 -10.29 -25.16
C TRP A 903 10.09 -9.05 -24.52
N TRP A 904 10.77 -8.46 -23.53
CA TRP A 904 10.33 -7.26 -22.82
C TRP A 904 11.15 -6.04 -23.24
N ASP A 905 10.45 -4.99 -23.65
CA ASP A 905 11.00 -3.63 -23.75
C ASP A 905 10.28 -2.79 -22.67
N LEU A 906 11.03 -2.42 -21.61
CA LEU A 906 10.47 -1.71 -20.46
C LEU A 906 9.81 -0.39 -20.90
N GLY A 907 10.37 0.32 -21.86
CA GLY A 907 9.80 1.59 -22.29
C GLY A 907 10.48 2.10 -23.54
N ASN A 908 9.69 2.41 -24.56
CA ASN A 908 10.21 3.00 -25.77
C ASN A 908 10.53 4.48 -25.56
N GLU A 909 11.78 4.86 -25.85
CA GLU A 909 12.28 6.25 -25.73
C GLU A 909 12.08 6.80 -24.32
N TYR A 910 12.44 6.00 -23.31
CA TYR A 910 12.02 6.25 -21.93
C TYR A 910 12.41 7.63 -21.39
N GLN A 911 13.51 8.19 -21.91
CA GLN A 911 14.07 9.46 -21.46
C GLN A 911 13.18 10.68 -21.73
N ASP A 912 12.19 10.56 -22.60
CA ASP A 912 11.24 11.64 -22.88
C ASP A 912 10.34 11.97 -21.66
N TYR A 913 10.25 11.06 -20.69
CA TYR A 913 9.44 11.25 -19.48
C TYR A 913 10.06 10.71 -18.19
N ARG A 914 10.92 9.69 -18.26
CA ARG A 914 11.49 8.98 -17.09
C ARG A 914 12.98 9.25 -16.98
N ASP A 915 13.50 9.24 -15.75
CA ASP A 915 14.94 9.38 -15.50
C ASP A 915 15.69 8.04 -15.61
N GLU A 916 17.02 8.11 -15.61
CA GLU A 916 17.92 6.94 -15.72
C GLU A 916 17.85 5.98 -14.51
N LYS A 917 17.24 6.38 -13.39
CA LYS A 917 17.08 5.50 -12.21
C LYS A 917 15.91 4.55 -12.40
N TRP A 918 14.91 4.93 -13.20
CA TRP A 918 13.71 4.13 -13.41
C TRP A 918 14.01 2.74 -14.03
N PRO A 919 14.82 2.59 -15.09
CA PRO A 919 15.16 1.26 -15.63
C PRO A 919 15.90 0.37 -14.63
N ASP A 920 16.77 0.93 -13.79
CA ASP A 920 17.47 0.18 -12.73
C ASP A 920 16.57 -0.28 -11.58
N ILE A 921 15.35 0.26 -11.49
CA ILE A 921 14.31 -0.21 -10.55
C ILE A 921 13.40 -1.22 -11.25
N MET A 922 12.91 -0.88 -12.44
CA MET A 922 11.93 -1.68 -13.18
C MET A 922 12.53 -2.94 -13.80
N GLY A 923 13.78 -2.89 -14.27
CA GLY A 923 14.48 -4.05 -14.82
C GLY A 923 14.61 -5.19 -13.81
N PRO A 924 15.22 -4.97 -12.63
CA PRO A 924 15.28 -5.99 -11.58
C PRO A 924 13.89 -6.43 -11.09
N PHE A 925 12.91 -5.53 -11.10
CA PHE A 925 11.53 -5.88 -10.77
C PHE A 925 10.93 -6.87 -11.77
N VAL A 926 11.03 -6.62 -13.08
CA VAL A 926 10.56 -7.54 -14.14
C VAL A 926 11.26 -8.89 -14.04
N ARG A 927 12.59 -8.89 -13.86
CA ARG A 927 13.35 -10.14 -13.64
C ARG A 927 12.86 -10.95 -12.45
N LYS A 928 12.45 -10.28 -11.38
CA LYS A 928 11.94 -10.95 -10.18
C LYS A 928 10.58 -11.61 -10.41
N ILE A 929 9.72 -11.04 -11.25
CA ILE A 929 8.36 -11.53 -11.48
C ILE A 929 8.24 -12.44 -12.72
N ASP A 930 9.21 -12.43 -13.63
CA ASP A 930 9.28 -13.33 -14.78
C ASP A 930 10.02 -14.62 -14.42
N PRO A 931 9.32 -15.76 -14.27
CA PRO A 931 9.94 -17.02 -13.85
C PRO A 931 10.68 -17.75 -14.97
N TYR A 932 10.70 -17.20 -16.19
CA TYR A 932 11.27 -17.83 -17.38
C TYR A 932 12.48 -17.10 -17.95
N ASP A 933 12.92 -16.02 -17.30
CA ASP A 933 14.05 -15.18 -17.72
C ASP A 933 13.94 -14.73 -19.18
N ARG A 934 12.76 -14.22 -19.60
CA ARG A 934 12.61 -13.70 -20.97
C ARG A 934 13.55 -12.51 -21.19
N LEU A 935 14.06 -12.42 -22.42
CA LEU A 935 14.99 -11.36 -22.81
C LEU A 935 14.35 -9.99 -22.56
N THR A 936 15.04 -9.16 -21.79
CA THR A 936 14.56 -7.85 -21.30
C THR A 936 15.56 -6.76 -21.64
N SER A 937 15.07 -5.63 -22.13
CA SER A 937 15.86 -4.40 -22.30
C SER A 937 14.99 -3.14 -22.17
N VAL A 938 15.57 -1.95 -22.39
CA VAL A 938 14.90 -0.65 -22.43
C VAL A 938 15.41 0.17 -23.61
N HIS A 939 14.52 0.74 -24.42
CA HIS A 939 14.90 1.48 -25.61
C HIS A 939 15.45 2.87 -25.28
N ASP A 940 16.69 3.11 -25.68
CA ASP A 940 17.45 4.31 -25.35
C ASP A 940 17.65 5.24 -26.59
N GLN A 941 17.33 6.53 -26.45
CA GLN A 941 17.73 7.54 -27.43
C GLN A 941 19.18 7.95 -27.19
N GLN A 942 20.01 7.82 -28.22
CA GLN A 942 21.45 8.12 -28.21
C GLN A 942 22.28 7.02 -27.56
N LYS A 943 22.42 6.93 -26.23
CA LYS A 943 23.45 6.09 -25.57
C LYS A 943 22.86 5.15 -24.54
N PHE A 944 23.02 3.84 -24.76
CA PHE A 944 22.63 2.81 -23.82
C PHE A 944 23.44 2.87 -22.52
N LEU A 945 22.76 3.14 -21.40
CA LEU A 945 23.39 3.31 -20.07
C LEU A 945 23.53 1.99 -19.29
N PHE A 946 22.90 0.90 -19.74
CA PHE A 946 22.69 -0.32 -18.94
C PHE A 946 23.56 -1.50 -19.40
N SER A 947 24.70 -1.23 -20.05
CA SER A 947 25.63 -2.25 -20.55
C SER A 947 26.14 -3.16 -19.44
N GLU A 948 26.34 -2.66 -18.23
CA GLU A 948 26.80 -3.44 -17.06
C GLU A 948 25.64 -4.02 -16.23
N SER A 949 24.41 -3.58 -16.46
CA SER A 949 23.27 -4.00 -15.66
C SER A 949 22.89 -5.45 -15.95
N LYS A 950 22.87 -6.31 -14.92
CA LYS A 950 22.54 -7.74 -15.07
C LYS A 950 21.12 -8.01 -15.56
N TRP A 951 20.21 -7.05 -15.38
CA TRP A 951 18.81 -7.19 -15.80
C TRP A 951 18.62 -6.99 -17.30
N ALA A 952 19.49 -6.24 -17.98
CA ALA A 952 19.40 -5.95 -19.41
C ALA A 952 20.16 -7.00 -20.21
N ASP A 953 19.48 -7.81 -21.02
CA ASP A 953 20.09 -8.91 -21.78
C ASP A 953 20.76 -8.45 -23.09
N PHE A 954 20.22 -7.41 -23.71
CA PHE A 954 20.67 -6.90 -25.01
C PHE A 954 20.57 -5.38 -25.06
N ILE A 955 21.31 -4.76 -25.97
CA ILE A 955 21.38 -3.32 -26.16
C ILE A 955 20.37 -2.95 -27.24
N ILE A 956 19.48 -2.01 -26.93
CA ILE A 956 18.56 -1.41 -27.91
C ILE A 956 18.68 0.09 -27.91
N VAL A 957 18.96 0.64 -29.09
CA VAL A 957 19.14 2.08 -29.29
C VAL A 957 18.42 2.57 -30.53
N GLN A 958 18.26 3.89 -30.59
CA GLN A 958 17.84 4.63 -31.77
C GLN A 958 19.01 5.44 -32.31
N GLN A 959 19.60 5.00 -33.43
CA GLN A 959 20.68 5.73 -34.10
C GLN A 959 20.47 5.77 -35.61
N ALA A 960 20.04 6.92 -36.12
CA ALA A 960 19.99 7.20 -37.55
C ALA A 960 21.32 7.78 -38.07
N GLY A 961 21.60 7.60 -39.36
CA GLY A 961 22.82 8.07 -40.00
C GLY A 961 23.02 7.46 -41.37
N ASP A 962 24.13 7.80 -42.01
CA ASP A 962 24.61 7.11 -43.21
C ASP A 962 25.23 5.75 -42.88
N GLU A 963 25.74 5.06 -43.91
CA GLU A 963 26.28 3.71 -43.77
C GLU A 963 27.44 3.62 -42.77
N GLN A 964 28.33 4.61 -42.76
CA GLN A 964 29.47 4.66 -41.85
C GLN A 964 29.01 4.98 -40.44
N SER A 965 28.16 6.01 -40.28
CA SER A 965 27.73 6.48 -38.96
C SER A 965 27.02 5.40 -38.16
N VAL A 966 26.15 4.60 -38.78
CA VAL A 966 25.44 3.52 -38.09
C VAL A 966 26.34 2.32 -37.80
N HIS A 967 27.34 2.06 -38.65
CA HIS A 967 28.35 1.02 -38.44
C HIS A 967 29.25 1.37 -37.26
N ASP A 968 29.86 2.56 -37.29
CA ASP A 968 30.72 3.08 -36.22
C ASP A 968 29.99 3.11 -34.87
N TRP A 969 28.69 3.43 -34.90
CA TRP A 969 27.88 3.42 -33.69
C TRP A 969 27.73 2.02 -33.10
N ALA A 970 27.46 1.01 -33.93
CA ALA A 970 27.38 -0.37 -33.49
C ALA A 970 28.73 -0.86 -32.91
N LEU A 971 29.86 -0.48 -33.54
CA LEU A 971 31.21 -0.82 -33.06
C LEU A 971 31.52 -0.28 -31.66
N LYS A 972 30.89 0.82 -31.21
CA LYS A 972 31.05 1.32 -29.82
C LYS A 972 30.68 0.27 -28.77
N TYR A 973 29.82 -0.68 -29.12
CA TYR A 973 29.38 -1.75 -28.23
C TYR A 973 30.07 -3.10 -28.52
N GLN A 974 31.05 -3.14 -29.42
CA GLN A 974 31.74 -4.39 -29.81
C GLN A 974 32.39 -5.10 -28.61
N THR A 975 32.87 -4.36 -27.60
CA THR A 975 33.47 -4.93 -26.38
C THR A 975 32.45 -5.30 -25.31
N VAL A 976 31.19 -4.91 -25.46
CA VAL A 976 30.13 -5.24 -24.49
C VAL A 976 29.63 -6.65 -24.79
N PRO A 977 29.62 -7.58 -23.82
CA PRO A 977 29.20 -8.96 -24.02
C PRO A 977 27.66 -9.07 -24.01
N LYS A 978 27.00 -8.30 -24.87
CA LYS A 978 25.55 -8.26 -25.05
C LYS A 978 25.21 -8.05 -26.53
N PRO A 979 24.14 -8.66 -27.06
CA PRO A 979 23.75 -8.40 -28.44
C PRO A 979 23.35 -6.95 -28.65
N TYR A 980 23.80 -6.35 -29.75
CA TYR A 980 23.45 -4.98 -30.14
C TYR A 980 22.34 -4.99 -31.20
N ILE A 981 21.26 -4.27 -30.94
CA ILE A 981 20.17 -4.06 -31.91
C ILE A 981 19.92 -2.56 -32.07
N ASN A 982 20.05 -2.05 -33.28
CA ASN A 982 19.52 -0.73 -33.62
C ASN A 982 18.03 -0.87 -33.93
N GLU A 983 17.20 -0.61 -32.94
CA GLU A 983 15.75 -0.78 -33.04
C GLU A 983 15.10 0.34 -33.88
N GLU A 984 15.80 1.45 -34.12
CA GLU A 984 15.28 2.62 -34.82
C GLU A 984 16.41 3.43 -35.50
N TYR A 985 16.91 2.96 -36.66
CA TYR A 985 17.92 3.68 -37.46
C TYR A 985 17.32 4.61 -38.54
N GLY A 986 15.99 4.75 -38.54
CA GLY A 986 15.22 5.53 -39.52
C GLY A 986 14.32 4.66 -40.39
N TYR A 987 13.22 5.23 -40.85
CA TYR A 987 12.13 4.52 -41.52
C TYR A 987 12.13 4.75 -43.03
N GLU A 988 11.60 3.77 -43.77
CA GLU A 988 11.56 3.83 -45.23
C GLU A 988 10.57 4.89 -45.72
N GLU A 989 11.02 5.87 -46.50
CA GLU A 989 10.18 6.88 -47.16
C GLU A 989 10.71 7.07 -48.61
N ASN A 990 10.50 8.24 -49.22
CA ASN A 990 10.96 8.53 -50.59
C ASN A 990 12.16 9.50 -50.63
N ARG A 991 12.67 9.95 -49.48
CA ARG A 991 13.83 10.86 -49.41
C ARG A 991 15.14 10.17 -49.73
N ASP A 992 15.88 10.70 -50.69
CA ASP A 992 17.25 10.27 -50.98
C ASP A 992 18.29 10.96 -50.09
N LYS A 993 18.14 10.81 -48.78
CA LYS A 993 19.07 11.31 -47.77
C LYS A 993 19.06 10.36 -46.57
N PRO A 994 20.20 10.09 -45.92
CA PRO A 994 20.22 9.31 -44.69
C PRO A 994 19.58 10.10 -43.55
N GLY A 995 18.98 9.38 -42.61
CA GLY A 995 18.37 9.95 -41.42
C GLY A 995 17.08 9.24 -41.05
N HIS A 996 16.24 9.93 -40.29
CA HIS A 996 15.04 9.33 -39.73
C HIS A 996 13.97 8.95 -40.78
N ARG A 997 14.02 9.58 -41.97
CA ARG A 997 13.21 9.23 -43.15
C ARG A 997 14.14 9.10 -44.35
N GLN A 998 14.14 7.93 -44.97
CA GLN A 998 15.16 7.59 -45.96
C GLN A 998 14.62 6.56 -46.96
N ASN A 999 15.09 6.61 -48.22
CA ASN A 999 14.62 5.69 -49.25
C ASN A 999 15.04 4.23 -49.00
N SER A 1000 14.45 3.32 -49.78
CA SER A 1000 14.73 1.89 -49.70
C SER A 1000 16.21 1.53 -49.81
N GLY A 1001 16.97 2.29 -50.62
CA GLY A 1001 18.41 2.16 -50.76
C GLY A 1001 19.13 2.42 -49.44
N TRP A 1002 18.89 3.57 -48.83
CA TRP A 1002 19.46 3.92 -47.53
C TRP A 1002 19.08 2.92 -46.44
N VAL A 1003 17.80 2.54 -46.35
CA VAL A 1003 17.35 1.51 -45.39
C VAL A 1003 18.15 0.22 -45.52
N ARG A 1004 18.23 -0.33 -46.74
CA ARG A 1004 18.98 -1.57 -46.99
C ARG A 1004 20.44 -1.41 -46.60
N ARG A 1005 21.08 -0.31 -47.00
CA ARG A 1005 22.50 -0.11 -46.76
C ARG A 1005 22.83 0.10 -45.29
N SER A 1006 22.01 0.83 -44.55
CA SER A 1006 22.14 0.97 -43.09
C SER A 1006 21.98 -0.37 -42.37
N HIS A 1007 20.99 -1.20 -42.77
CA HIS A 1007 20.80 -2.54 -42.21
C HIS A 1007 22.04 -3.43 -42.42
N TRP A 1008 22.57 -3.47 -43.65
CA TRP A 1008 23.79 -4.21 -43.94
C TRP A 1008 24.98 -3.67 -43.14
N SER A 1009 25.17 -2.35 -43.11
CA SER A 1009 26.24 -1.72 -42.31
C SER A 1009 26.19 -2.13 -40.84
N ILE A 1010 25.01 -2.16 -40.22
CA ILE A 1010 24.84 -2.62 -38.83
C ILE A 1010 25.17 -4.10 -38.69
N ALA A 1011 24.74 -4.94 -39.66
CA ALA A 1011 25.07 -6.36 -39.66
C ALA A 1011 26.57 -6.63 -39.80
N MET A 1012 27.28 -5.81 -40.59
CA MET A 1012 28.74 -5.89 -40.74
C MET A 1012 29.50 -5.51 -39.45
N ALA A 1013 28.86 -4.79 -38.54
CA ALA A 1013 29.39 -4.54 -37.18
C ALA A 1013 29.02 -5.66 -36.19
N ALA A 1014 28.61 -6.84 -36.68
CA ALA A 1014 28.06 -7.94 -35.89
C ALA A 1014 26.79 -7.57 -35.08
N GLY A 1015 26.07 -6.53 -35.51
CA GLY A 1015 24.84 -6.07 -34.90
C GLY A 1015 23.57 -6.54 -35.62
N TYR A 1016 22.43 -6.18 -35.06
CA TYR A 1016 21.10 -6.43 -35.65
C TYR A 1016 20.32 -5.13 -35.79
N ALA A 1017 19.25 -5.14 -36.58
CA ALA A 1017 18.41 -3.95 -36.75
C ALA A 1017 16.94 -4.28 -37.04
N THR A 1018 16.07 -3.32 -36.75
CA THR A 1018 14.61 -3.43 -36.90
C THR A 1018 14.09 -2.45 -37.97
N TYR A 1019 13.37 -2.97 -38.95
CA TYR A 1019 12.80 -2.20 -40.04
C TYR A 1019 11.48 -1.52 -39.64
N GLY A 1020 11.22 -0.33 -40.18
CA GLY A 1020 9.88 0.27 -40.20
C GLY A 1020 9.62 1.05 -41.50
N ASP A 1021 8.35 1.12 -41.87
CA ASP A 1021 7.87 1.64 -43.14
C ASP A 1021 7.11 2.97 -42.95
N TRP A 1022 7.56 4.03 -43.63
CA TRP A 1022 6.93 5.35 -43.77
C TRP A 1022 6.69 5.71 -45.26
N SER A 1023 6.44 4.71 -46.09
CA SER A 1023 6.29 4.88 -47.54
C SER A 1023 5.05 5.70 -47.88
N ASN A 1024 5.12 6.44 -48.99
CA ASN A 1024 4.04 7.30 -49.48
C ASN A 1024 3.53 8.35 -48.47
N GLY A 1025 4.38 8.75 -47.51
CA GLY A 1025 4.04 9.74 -46.50
C GLY A 1025 3.18 9.21 -45.35
N VAL A 1026 2.84 7.91 -45.34
CA VAL A 1026 2.03 7.26 -44.31
C VAL A 1026 2.93 6.53 -43.32
N SER A 1027 2.78 6.78 -42.02
CA SER A 1027 3.56 6.13 -40.95
C SER A 1027 3.07 4.70 -40.68
N HIS A 1028 3.22 3.79 -41.63
CA HIS A 1028 2.75 2.39 -41.51
C HIS A 1028 3.34 1.66 -40.30
N PHE A 1029 4.63 1.90 -39.99
CA PHE A 1029 5.28 1.37 -38.78
C PHE A 1029 4.55 1.74 -37.49
N TYR A 1030 3.93 2.92 -37.50
CA TYR A 1030 3.21 3.47 -36.38
C TYR A 1030 1.81 2.89 -36.32
N MET A 1031 1.09 2.90 -37.44
CA MET A 1031 -0.28 2.37 -37.59
C MET A 1031 -0.37 0.85 -37.39
N GLY A 1032 0.74 0.12 -37.46
CA GLY A 1032 0.76 -1.33 -37.27
C GLY A 1032 0.22 -2.13 -38.45
N GLU A 1033 0.27 -1.55 -39.65
CA GLU A 1033 -0.13 -2.18 -40.91
C GLU A 1033 1.06 -2.24 -41.88
N PRO A 1034 1.07 -3.18 -42.85
CA PRO A 1034 2.14 -3.25 -43.83
C PRO A 1034 2.12 -2.06 -44.79
N GLY A 1035 3.27 -1.43 -44.97
CA GLY A 1035 3.45 -0.41 -46.00
C GLY A 1035 3.87 -0.98 -47.36
N ARG A 1036 4.08 -0.07 -48.32
CA ARG A 1036 4.42 -0.40 -49.71
C ARG A 1036 5.92 -0.26 -50.01
N GLY A 1037 6.75 -0.14 -48.97
CA GLY A 1037 8.20 -0.05 -49.08
C GLY A 1037 8.82 -1.22 -49.84
N GLN A 1038 9.89 -0.94 -50.58
CA GLN A 1038 10.68 -1.96 -51.27
C GLN A 1038 11.77 -2.56 -50.39
N ALA A 1039 12.22 -1.86 -49.32
CA ALA A 1039 13.32 -2.38 -48.51
C ALA A 1039 12.94 -3.65 -47.77
N ALA A 1040 11.69 -3.80 -47.30
CA ALA A 1040 11.22 -5.05 -46.69
C ALA A 1040 11.46 -6.28 -47.57
N LYS A 1041 11.22 -6.17 -48.88
CA LYS A 1041 11.48 -7.26 -49.85
C LYS A 1041 12.97 -7.55 -50.01
N GLN A 1042 13.82 -6.54 -49.84
CA GLN A 1042 15.27 -6.65 -49.97
C GLN A 1042 15.91 -7.24 -48.70
N LEU A 1043 15.43 -6.82 -47.53
CA LEU A 1043 15.95 -7.27 -46.22
C LEU A 1043 15.72 -8.76 -45.95
N ARG A 1044 14.72 -9.39 -46.58
CA ARG A 1044 14.56 -10.85 -46.52
C ARG A 1044 15.79 -11.60 -47.07
N HIS A 1045 16.49 -11.00 -48.04
CA HIS A 1045 17.70 -11.55 -48.65
C HIS A 1045 18.89 -11.40 -47.70
N LEU A 1046 18.98 -10.29 -46.95
CA LEU A 1046 19.96 -10.10 -45.88
C LEU A 1046 19.82 -11.18 -44.81
N ARG A 1047 18.60 -11.44 -44.30
CA ARG A 1047 18.39 -12.51 -43.31
C ARG A 1047 18.78 -13.87 -43.88
N THR A 1048 18.37 -14.17 -45.11
CA THR A 1048 18.70 -15.45 -45.77
C THR A 1048 20.21 -15.62 -45.93
N PHE A 1049 20.93 -14.55 -46.25
CA PHE A 1049 22.39 -14.55 -46.35
C PHE A 1049 23.04 -14.87 -45.01
N PHE A 1050 22.72 -14.13 -43.95
CA PHE A 1050 23.36 -14.33 -42.64
C PHE A 1050 22.93 -15.61 -41.92
N GLU A 1051 21.72 -16.12 -42.14
CA GLU A 1051 21.30 -17.45 -41.64
C GLU A 1051 22.05 -18.60 -42.35
N SER A 1052 22.70 -18.34 -43.49
CA SER A 1052 23.53 -19.33 -44.20
C SER A 1052 25.00 -19.35 -43.75
N LEU A 1053 25.38 -18.47 -42.82
CA LEU A 1053 26.74 -18.30 -42.30
C LEU A 1053 26.78 -18.60 -40.80
N PRO A 1054 27.95 -18.93 -40.24
CA PRO A 1054 28.17 -18.97 -38.79
C PRO A 1054 28.23 -17.55 -38.21
N PHE A 1055 27.17 -16.75 -38.37
CA PHE A 1055 27.17 -15.31 -38.05
C PHE A 1055 27.60 -14.99 -36.60
N ASN A 1056 27.37 -15.91 -35.67
CA ASN A 1056 27.77 -15.79 -34.27
C ASN A 1056 29.28 -15.91 -34.02
N GLU A 1057 30.03 -16.46 -34.99
CA GLU A 1057 31.48 -16.59 -34.95
C GLU A 1057 32.17 -15.45 -35.69
N LEU A 1058 31.49 -14.83 -36.67
CA LEU A 1058 32.06 -13.73 -37.44
C LEU A 1058 32.22 -12.45 -36.59
N THR A 1059 33.37 -11.79 -36.71
CA THR A 1059 33.65 -10.51 -36.05
C THR A 1059 34.02 -9.40 -37.04
N PRO A 1060 33.80 -8.11 -36.70
CA PRO A 1060 34.18 -7.00 -37.57
C PRO A 1060 35.70 -6.92 -37.75
N HIS A 1061 36.14 -6.79 -39.01
CA HIS A 1061 37.54 -6.79 -39.44
C HIS A 1061 37.79 -5.72 -40.52
N ASP A 1062 37.33 -4.49 -40.28
CA ASP A 1062 37.44 -3.40 -41.25
C ASP A 1062 38.88 -3.07 -41.67
N GLU A 1063 39.88 -3.46 -40.88
CA GLU A 1063 41.29 -3.38 -41.26
C GLU A 1063 41.65 -4.22 -42.51
N LEU A 1064 40.83 -5.20 -42.87
CA LEU A 1064 41.02 -6.07 -44.02
C LEU A 1064 40.45 -5.49 -45.32
N ILE A 1065 39.90 -4.28 -45.31
CA ILE A 1065 39.32 -3.63 -46.49
C ILE A 1065 39.61 -2.13 -46.51
N THR A 1066 39.96 -1.59 -47.68
CA THR A 1066 40.23 -0.14 -47.81
C THR A 1066 38.97 0.70 -48.01
N ARG A 1067 37.90 0.13 -48.59
CA ARG A 1067 36.61 0.80 -48.81
C ARG A 1067 35.43 -0.16 -48.64
N GLY A 1068 34.65 0.05 -47.60
CA GLY A 1068 33.50 -0.79 -47.26
C GLY A 1068 33.65 -1.31 -45.84
N PHE A 1069 32.95 -2.40 -45.53
CA PHE A 1069 32.99 -3.04 -44.22
C PHE A 1069 33.31 -4.52 -44.38
N CYS A 1070 33.98 -5.09 -43.37
CA CYS A 1070 34.36 -6.49 -43.37
C CYS A 1070 33.89 -7.18 -42.10
N LEU A 1071 33.26 -8.35 -42.28
CA LEU A 1071 32.88 -9.26 -41.22
C LEU A 1071 33.49 -10.62 -41.55
N ALA A 1072 34.31 -11.18 -40.67
CA ALA A 1072 35.10 -12.37 -40.96
C ALA A 1072 35.28 -13.26 -39.72
N ASP A 1073 35.53 -14.54 -39.98
CA ASP A 1073 36.12 -15.49 -39.03
C ASP A 1073 37.36 -16.11 -39.71
N PRO A 1074 38.52 -15.44 -39.63
CA PRO A 1074 39.71 -15.89 -40.33
C PRO A 1074 40.24 -17.22 -39.77
N PRO A 1075 40.71 -18.15 -40.63
CA PRO A 1075 40.92 -18.00 -42.06
C PRO A 1075 39.77 -18.48 -42.96
N GLU A 1076 38.62 -18.83 -42.39
CA GLU A 1076 37.62 -19.65 -43.09
C GLU A 1076 36.55 -18.83 -43.83
N TYR A 1077 36.08 -17.74 -43.23
CA TYR A 1077 34.97 -16.94 -43.75
C TYR A 1077 35.29 -15.45 -43.83
N TYR A 1078 34.98 -14.83 -44.97
CA TYR A 1078 35.07 -13.39 -45.16
C TYR A 1078 33.84 -12.87 -45.90
N VAL A 1079 33.24 -11.82 -45.37
CA VAL A 1079 32.15 -11.06 -45.98
C VAL A 1079 32.62 -9.62 -46.12
N PHE A 1080 32.73 -9.15 -47.35
CA PHE A 1080 33.04 -7.74 -47.63
C PHE A 1080 31.79 -7.08 -48.21
N TYR A 1081 31.33 -6.02 -47.57
CA TYR A 1081 30.19 -5.25 -48.04
C TYR A 1081 30.65 -3.91 -48.58
N LEU A 1082 30.31 -3.62 -49.84
CA LEU A 1082 30.55 -2.33 -50.50
C LEU A 1082 29.22 -1.58 -50.64
N PRO A 1083 28.85 -0.67 -49.72
CA PRO A 1083 27.57 0.02 -49.78
C PRO A 1083 27.41 0.92 -51.01
N ARG A 1084 28.53 1.33 -51.64
CA ARG A 1084 28.53 2.18 -52.83
C ARG A 1084 29.08 1.47 -54.07
N GLY A 1085 29.33 0.16 -53.98
CA GLY A 1085 30.02 -0.61 -55.02
C GLY A 1085 31.43 -0.06 -55.30
N GLY A 1086 31.88 -0.20 -56.55
CA GLY A 1086 33.18 0.31 -57.00
C GLY A 1086 34.36 -0.62 -56.70
N LYS A 1087 35.56 -0.05 -56.70
CA LYS A 1087 36.83 -0.76 -56.46
C LYS A 1087 37.27 -0.64 -55.00
N THR A 1088 37.77 -1.73 -54.44
CA THR A 1088 38.42 -1.77 -53.12
C THR A 1088 39.59 -2.75 -53.14
N GLU A 1089 40.58 -2.52 -52.29
CA GLU A 1089 41.57 -3.53 -51.90
C GLU A 1089 41.04 -4.29 -50.69
N ILE A 1090 41.14 -5.63 -50.73
CA ILE A 1090 40.88 -6.55 -49.62
C ILE A 1090 42.18 -7.26 -49.23
N ASP A 1091 42.33 -7.63 -47.96
CA ASP A 1091 43.47 -8.38 -47.45
C ASP A 1091 43.05 -9.76 -46.91
N LEU A 1092 43.62 -10.81 -47.51
CA LEU A 1092 43.39 -12.22 -47.15
C LEU A 1092 44.67 -12.86 -46.60
N VAL A 1093 45.54 -12.10 -45.92
CA VAL A 1093 46.84 -12.57 -45.41
C VAL A 1093 46.73 -13.76 -44.44
N SER A 1094 45.62 -13.87 -43.71
CA SER A 1094 45.37 -14.95 -42.75
C SER A 1094 45.05 -16.29 -43.40
N ILE A 1095 44.74 -16.33 -44.70
CA ILE A 1095 44.42 -17.57 -45.41
C ILE A 1095 45.66 -18.45 -45.60
N GLY A 1096 45.49 -19.76 -45.39
CA GLY A 1096 46.48 -20.80 -45.71
C GLY A 1096 46.63 -21.06 -47.22
N ASN A 1097 47.12 -22.24 -47.61
CA ASN A 1097 47.25 -22.63 -49.03
C ASN A 1097 45.94 -23.24 -49.61
N ASN A 1098 44.81 -23.04 -48.94
CA ASN A 1098 43.53 -23.64 -49.32
C ASN A 1098 42.92 -22.94 -50.54
N LYS A 1099 42.16 -23.68 -51.35
CA LYS A 1099 41.41 -23.12 -52.47
C LYS A 1099 40.27 -22.25 -51.93
N LEU A 1100 40.04 -21.11 -52.58
CA LEU A 1100 39.02 -20.13 -52.18
C LEU A 1100 37.86 -20.10 -53.17
N SER A 1101 36.65 -19.99 -52.64
CA SER A 1101 35.45 -19.70 -53.41
C SER A 1101 35.01 -18.28 -53.13
N ALA A 1102 35.09 -17.39 -54.12
CA ALA A 1102 34.60 -16.03 -54.06
C ALA A 1102 33.35 -15.84 -54.94
N ARG A 1103 32.30 -15.22 -54.39
CA ARG A 1103 31.05 -14.93 -55.12
C ARG A 1103 30.50 -13.56 -54.75
N TRP A 1104 29.98 -12.83 -55.73
CA TRP A 1104 29.22 -11.61 -55.52
C TRP A 1104 27.78 -11.95 -55.18
N PHE A 1105 27.22 -11.31 -54.17
CA PHE A 1105 25.82 -11.39 -53.79
C PHE A 1105 25.18 -10.02 -53.96
N ASP A 1106 24.06 -9.98 -54.69
CA ASP A 1106 23.27 -8.77 -54.89
C ASP A 1106 22.26 -8.61 -53.74
N PRO A 1107 22.44 -7.65 -52.82
CA PRO A 1107 21.55 -7.48 -51.67
C PRO A 1107 20.14 -7.00 -52.04
N ARG A 1108 19.90 -6.61 -53.31
CA ARG A 1108 18.59 -6.15 -53.80
C ARG A 1108 17.73 -7.30 -54.30
N THR A 1109 18.34 -8.32 -54.91
CA THR A 1109 17.64 -9.45 -55.55
C THR A 1109 17.86 -10.78 -54.83
N GLY A 1110 18.95 -10.90 -54.04
CA GLY A 1110 19.37 -12.12 -53.39
C GLY A 1110 20.10 -13.11 -54.30
N GLU A 1111 20.49 -12.69 -55.51
CA GLU A 1111 21.17 -13.55 -56.48
C GLU A 1111 22.69 -13.55 -56.28
N TYR A 1112 23.31 -14.71 -56.49
CA TYR A 1112 24.76 -14.84 -56.56
C TYR A 1112 25.26 -14.72 -58.01
N ARG A 1113 26.42 -14.10 -58.17
CA ARG A 1113 27.20 -14.05 -59.41
C ARG A 1113 28.63 -14.55 -59.14
N THR A 1114 29.30 -15.00 -60.20
CA THR A 1114 30.72 -15.39 -60.13
C THR A 1114 31.54 -14.24 -59.56
N GLY A 1115 32.38 -14.53 -58.56
CA GLY A 1115 33.28 -13.57 -57.94
C GLY A 1115 34.61 -13.45 -58.69
N PRO A 1116 35.49 -12.54 -58.25
CA PRO A 1116 36.85 -12.44 -58.78
C PRO A 1116 37.71 -13.61 -58.31
N ASP A 1117 38.75 -13.95 -59.07
CA ASP A 1117 39.80 -14.82 -58.56
C ASP A 1117 40.58 -14.09 -57.46
N VAL A 1118 40.65 -14.71 -56.29
CA VAL A 1118 41.30 -14.16 -55.10
C VAL A 1118 42.39 -15.12 -54.63
N GLN A 1119 43.48 -14.56 -54.11
CA GLN A 1119 44.61 -15.32 -53.56
C GLN A 1119 45.02 -14.74 -52.20
N LYS A 1120 45.87 -15.47 -51.49
CA LYS A 1120 46.43 -15.02 -50.20
C LYS A 1120 47.09 -13.64 -50.34
N GLY A 1121 46.83 -12.78 -49.35
CA GLY A 1121 47.35 -11.41 -49.30
C GLY A 1121 46.42 -10.38 -49.93
N LYS A 1122 46.98 -9.24 -50.35
CA LYS A 1122 46.20 -8.09 -50.83
C LYS A 1122 45.78 -8.25 -52.28
N THR A 1123 44.48 -8.06 -52.54
CA THR A 1123 43.90 -8.14 -53.89
C THR A 1123 42.94 -6.97 -54.12
N ILE A 1124 43.01 -6.35 -55.31
CA ILE A 1124 42.03 -5.34 -55.72
C ILE A 1124 40.84 -6.04 -56.38
N VAL A 1125 39.65 -5.81 -55.84
CA VAL A 1125 38.38 -6.33 -56.38
C VAL A 1125 37.50 -5.19 -56.86
N THR A 1126 36.73 -5.45 -57.92
CA THR A 1126 35.77 -4.47 -58.48
C THR A 1126 34.37 -5.07 -58.40
N ALA A 1127 33.48 -4.41 -57.64
CA ALA A 1127 32.09 -4.80 -57.58
C ALA A 1127 31.40 -4.62 -58.95
N PRO A 1128 30.40 -5.46 -59.29
CA PRO A 1128 29.63 -5.28 -60.51
C PRO A 1128 28.97 -3.88 -60.58
N PRO A 1129 28.62 -3.38 -61.79
CA PRO A 1129 28.05 -2.06 -61.95
C PRO A 1129 26.72 -1.86 -61.20
N GLY A 1130 26.58 -0.69 -60.57
CA GLY A 1130 25.33 -0.19 -60.00
C GLY A 1130 25.01 -0.72 -58.59
N GLY A 1131 24.81 0.21 -57.65
CA GLY A 1131 24.36 -0.07 -56.28
C GLY A 1131 25.40 -0.71 -55.37
N ASP A 1132 24.90 -1.28 -54.28
CA ASP A 1132 25.64 -1.99 -53.23
C ASP A 1132 25.82 -3.48 -53.56
N TRP A 1133 26.93 -4.05 -53.10
CA TRP A 1133 27.32 -5.44 -53.36
C TRP A 1133 28.01 -6.07 -52.16
N VAL A 1134 27.84 -7.39 -52.00
CA VAL A 1134 28.52 -8.19 -50.98
C VAL A 1134 29.44 -9.19 -51.68
N LEU A 1135 30.73 -9.20 -51.36
CA LEU A 1135 31.66 -10.26 -51.74
C LEU A 1135 31.74 -11.27 -50.60
N HIS A 1136 31.30 -12.50 -50.89
CA HIS A 1136 31.39 -13.61 -49.95
C HIS A 1136 32.53 -14.53 -50.38
N ILE A 1137 33.51 -14.70 -49.51
CA ILE A 1137 34.66 -15.59 -49.70
C ILE A 1137 34.67 -16.64 -48.59
N ARG A 1138 34.90 -17.89 -48.98
CA ARG A 1138 35.10 -19.00 -48.04
C ARG A 1138 36.21 -19.93 -48.51
N THR A 1139 36.88 -20.60 -47.58
CA THR A 1139 37.76 -21.74 -47.89
C THR A 1139 36.95 -22.92 -48.41
N GLU A 1140 37.40 -23.54 -49.51
CA GLU A 1140 36.89 -24.83 -49.94
C GLU A 1140 37.58 -25.92 -49.11
N HIS A 1141 36.82 -26.61 -48.28
CA HIS A 1141 37.27 -27.86 -47.69
C HIS A 1141 37.10 -28.96 -48.75
N GLN A 1142 38.18 -29.68 -49.06
CA GLN A 1142 38.05 -30.95 -49.78
C GLN A 1142 37.42 -31.94 -48.79
N ASP A 1143 36.20 -32.39 -49.08
CA ASP A 1143 35.58 -33.53 -48.38
C ASP A 1143 36.46 -34.78 -48.46
#